data_AF-A0AB39P3C4-F1
#
_entry.id   AF-A0AB39P3C4-F1
#
_cell.length_a   1.000
_cell.length_b   1.000
_cell.length_c   1.000
_cell.angle_alpha   90.00
_cell.angle_beta   90.00
_cell.angle_gamma   90.00
#
_symmetry.space_group_name_H-M   'P 1'
#
loop_
_entity.id
_entity.type
_entity.pdbx_description
1 polymer ?
#
loop_
_entity_poly.entity_id
_entity_poly.type
_entity_poly.pdbx_seq_one_letter_code
_entity_poly.pdbx_strand_id
1 'polypeptide(L)'
;MPPDGTGPRAPDDPLDGVEPPPALSRIGPLTGQDLSIHELLDAVWLAARLPADGSAPLVSALPRLSAHRPGSGAGEEARSSGEGSPGAAAREPGAEVPEQPPAPAQLLGALHAAAATRSAPEFAPLGEVDGAGAYGHAREGAMPVRVPEEKALGEDELRFGRALRLLKQPQPNLLKREFDEEATAAAIAETGLPDVVTRPARQRWLDLVLLIDDGISMLLWRRLAAELRALLERLGAFRDIRVHGLDTRMHHPDPDEAPMPLLRARPFDPGAPLLSPASVVDPSGGTLVLVISDGVGPCWRDGRMRAVLERWARQGPTAIMHTLPAHLWDGSGIRSEPWLVTTRRRGAANESWEVADPLLPPDLGEKFSGVPVPVLEPYPPAVEAWARLVASPGASAELPLLAPPEARAPRGGADTRGTDAAKAVLRFRNAASPQAYRLAAHLASVSPLTVPVMRLVQAAVPWRAETEHLAEVFLGGLMRQTEPADEQLPVQHRRFGFPRDAQEILLDTASPIDLLRTTRAVTDRLRTLVGRSPDFPAWLAHPSGTGELLPGTRPFAWLEDRLLTHLGARPMAPTPERVTGHEDVRLPSELATAPSWLPLRLQDLHALGPYTLLQRDTSGGKPTAYIGEDEEGQRVLLRVSSSFDSPAAQELLDVERRALRRMGGVYAPAVVDGNLANAVTPWLALRLDTLADGRPAPTLRAVLEAAGPQPGTPLFTWLAWNLARALSRCHRLGLVHGALAPGSILVTESTLHLIGWTSARIDGSWSASTASVPANSPYRAPEVTYWGESRITAGDVYSLGAVLLHAVTGRAWSPYEQAELARNRHFAQLDEDLAELLLRCVMREPEGRPTAREVADALGTRLPGGQEWEGVEEETPDPAAVEPMEAHAPEDHREQWQRIIREPLERPLRITLVGVRDGVGCTTTTMMLGAVLADQRQEHVLAIDADRHAGRQVRIGGRVFRNTLESLSDLARSLHHVERFEDLELFLSPHRSGLMALANDSVRRPASAGQYTDSDFRSVAYTTQKYFHLTLIDTDNLHPVIMQHTDRVVIVSRADPAGLTQAQQAMDRLVTLDRPGLVGESVVVLNHSRPAAGWSLDSSTLLSLGSRCRGIVTVPRDGHLAMGSTVELSWLTPDAYKAYLRLASLLLGPRSRSS
;
A
#
# COMPACT_ATOMS: atom_id res chain seq x y z
N MET A 1 -48.82 3.66 13.06
CA MET A 1 -48.60 3.72 14.53
C MET A 1 -49.31 2.53 15.16
N PRO A 2 -48.73 1.81 16.14
CA PRO A 2 -47.35 1.86 16.63
C PRO A 2 -46.74 0.42 16.73
N PRO A 3 -45.63 0.14 17.45
CA PRO A 3 -44.31 -0.07 16.82
C PRO A 3 -43.60 -1.37 17.26
N ASP A 4 -42.72 -1.93 16.43
CA ASP A 4 -41.69 -2.87 16.92
C ASP A 4 -40.38 -2.67 16.17
N GLY A 5 -39.38 -2.20 16.90
CA GLY A 5 -37.99 -2.11 16.48
C GLY A 5 -37.13 -2.83 17.50
N THR A 6 -36.43 -3.89 17.08
CA THR A 6 -35.28 -4.44 17.80
C THR A 6 -34.22 -4.84 16.77
N GLY A 7 -32.98 -4.41 17.01
CA GLY A 7 -31.82 -4.58 16.12
C GLY A 7 -31.23 -5.99 16.13
N PRO A 8 -30.19 -6.23 15.32
CA PRO A 8 -29.61 -7.57 15.11
C PRO A 8 -28.80 -8.06 16.32
N ARG A 9 -29.00 -9.35 16.65
CA ARG A 9 -28.29 -10.15 17.67
C ARG A 9 -26.82 -10.39 17.29
N ALA A 10 -25.95 -10.45 18.30
CA ALA A 10 -24.58 -10.95 18.23
C ALA A 10 -24.55 -12.48 18.01
N PRO A 11 -23.50 -13.06 17.40
CA PRO A 11 -23.43 -14.50 17.09
C PRO A 11 -23.15 -15.36 18.34
N ASP A 12 -23.77 -16.55 18.34
CA ASP A 12 -23.77 -17.56 19.40
C ASP A 12 -22.38 -18.20 19.67
N ASP A 13 -22.12 -18.50 20.95
CA ASP A 13 -20.91 -19.13 21.50
C ASP A 13 -21.00 -20.67 21.36
N PRO A 14 -19.96 -21.41 20.90
CA PRO A 14 -20.09 -22.78 20.39
C PRO A 14 -20.23 -23.88 21.47
N LEU A 15 -20.71 -23.56 22.68
CA LEU A 15 -20.86 -24.51 23.79
C LEU A 15 -22.28 -24.60 24.39
N ASP A 16 -23.25 -23.84 23.86
CA ASP A 16 -24.66 -24.01 24.24
C ASP A 16 -25.24 -25.32 23.69
N GLY A 17 -25.14 -26.39 24.47
CA GLY A 17 -25.72 -27.70 24.14
C GLY A 17 -25.08 -28.91 24.81
N VAL A 18 -23.99 -28.75 25.57
CA VAL A 18 -23.35 -29.88 26.27
C VAL A 18 -23.99 -30.08 27.65
N GLU A 19 -24.73 -31.19 27.84
CA GLU A 19 -25.25 -31.57 29.17
C GLU A 19 -24.08 -31.85 30.15
N PRO A 20 -24.08 -31.26 31.35
CA PRO A 20 -22.99 -31.46 32.31
C PRO A 20 -23.04 -32.87 32.93
N PRO A 21 -21.87 -33.47 33.25
CA PRO A 21 -21.82 -34.79 33.88
C PRO A 21 -22.57 -34.81 35.22
N PRO A 22 -23.27 -35.91 35.55
CA PRO A 22 -24.23 -36.00 36.68
C PRO A 22 -23.62 -35.81 38.08
N ALA A 23 -22.29 -35.73 38.19
CA ALA A 23 -21.61 -35.40 39.44
C ALA A 23 -21.64 -33.90 39.77
N LEU A 24 -21.69 -33.01 38.77
CA LEU A 24 -21.61 -31.56 38.94
C LEU A 24 -22.96 -30.92 39.33
N SER A 25 -24.08 -31.55 38.97
CA SER A 25 -25.44 -31.10 39.36
C SER A 25 -25.71 -31.22 40.86
N ARG A 26 -24.83 -31.87 41.63
CA ARG A 26 -24.92 -31.97 43.09
C ARG A 26 -24.27 -30.82 43.84
N ILE A 27 -23.49 -29.96 43.16
CA ILE A 27 -22.68 -28.90 43.80
C ILE A 27 -23.51 -27.63 44.05
N GLY A 28 -24.39 -27.25 43.12
CA GLY A 28 -25.25 -26.05 43.26
C GLY A 28 -26.10 -26.00 44.55
N PRO A 29 -26.77 -27.11 44.94
CA PRO A 29 -27.53 -27.15 46.20
C PRO A 29 -26.66 -27.05 47.47
N LEU A 30 -25.36 -27.35 47.40
CA LEU A 30 -24.45 -27.34 48.55
C LEU A 30 -23.84 -25.95 48.82
N THR A 31 -23.69 -25.12 47.78
CA THR A 31 -23.11 -23.78 47.89
C THR A 31 -24.15 -22.68 47.99
N GLY A 32 -25.41 -22.97 47.62
CA GLY A 32 -26.50 -21.99 47.62
C GLY A 32 -26.33 -20.85 46.63
N GLN A 33 -25.44 -21.02 45.65
CA GLN A 33 -25.19 -20.07 44.56
C GLN A 33 -25.38 -20.78 43.21
N ASP A 34 -26.16 -20.17 42.32
CA ASP A 34 -26.29 -20.60 40.92
C ASP A 34 -25.04 -20.16 40.16
N LEU A 35 -24.05 -21.05 40.09
CA LEU A 35 -22.83 -20.85 39.30
C LEU A 35 -23.04 -21.39 37.89
N SER A 36 -22.59 -20.65 36.88
CA SER A 36 -22.56 -21.11 35.50
C SER A 36 -21.58 -22.29 35.33
N ILE A 37 -21.74 -23.08 34.26
CA ILE A 37 -20.87 -24.24 33.99
C ILE A 37 -19.39 -23.84 33.90
N HIS A 38 -19.09 -22.66 33.32
CA HIS A 38 -17.72 -22.15 33.24
C HIS A 38 -17.15 -21.81 34.62
N GLU A 39 -17.91 -21.13 35.46
CA GLU A 39 -17.49 -20.80 36.84
C GLU A 39 -17.31 -22.06 37.69
N LEU A 40 -18.13 -23.08 37.45
CA LEU A 40 -18.07 -24.35 38.17
C LEU A 40 -16.85 -25.18 37.72
N LEU A 41 -16.49 -25.15 36.44
CA LEU A 41 -15.25 -25.73 35.93
C LEU A 41 -14.01 -24.99 36.46
N ASP A 42 -14.04 -23.66 36.49
CA ASP A 42 -12.97 -22.85 37.08
C ASP A 42 -12.79 -23.13 38.57
N ALA A 43 -13.90 -23.27 39.31
CA ALA A 43 -13.86 -23.61 40.72
C ALA A 43 -13.28 -25.02 40.98
N VAL A 44 -13.65 -26.01 40.16
CA VAL A 44 -13.09 -27.38 40.26
C VAL A 44 -11.62 -27.41 39.85
N TRP A 45 -11.24 -26.67 38.82
CA TRP A 45 -9.85 -26.55 38.37
C TRP A 45 -8.97 -25.85 39.42
N LEU A 46 -9.49 -24.80 40.07
CA LEU A 46 -8.86 -24.15 41.21
C LEU A 46 -8.73 -25.10 42.40
N ALA A 47 -9.79 -25.85 42.74
CA ALA A 47 -9.77 -26.81 43.84
C ALA A 47 -8.74 -27.92 43.62
N ALA A 48 -8.53 -28.38 42.39
CA ALA A 48 -7.52 -29.38 42.05
C ALA A 48 -6.07 -28.84 42.13
N ARG A 49 -5.89 -27.52 42.13
CA ARG A 49 -4.58 -26.84 42.16
C ARG A 49 -4.26 -26.16 43.49
N LEU A 50 -5.21 -26.14 44.43
CA LEU A 50 -4.99 -25.67 45.78
C LEU A 50 -4.44 -26.80 46.66
N PRO A 51 -3.45 -26.54 47.53
CA PRO A 51 -2.89 -27.57 48.39
C PRO A 51 -3.93 -28.03 49.43
N ALA A 52 -4.09 -29.35 49.56
CA ALA A 52 -5.13 -29.98 50.39
C ALA A 52 -4.94 -29.77 51.91
N ASP A 53 -3.78 -29.25 52.33
CA ASP A 53 -3.42 -28.96 53.72
C ASP A 53 -3.91 -27.59 54.22
N GLY A 54 -4.61 -26.81 53.37
CA GLY A 54 -5.20 -25.53 53.76
C GLY A 54 -4.18 -24.40 53.92
N SER A 55 -2.95 -24.58 53.43
CA SER A 55 -1.87 -23.57 53.52
C SER A 55 -2.00 -22.41 52.53
N ALA A 56 -3.05 -22.39 51.69
CA ALA A 56 -3.30 -21.29 50.77
C ALA A 56 -3.72 -20.01 51.52
N PRO A 57 -3.14 -18.84 51.19
CA PRO A 57 -3.34 -17.56 51.92
C PRO A 57 -4.79 -17.03 51.88
N LEU A 58 -5.67 -17.63 51.07
CA LEU A 58 -7.09 -17.29 50.99
C LEU A 58 -7.92 -17.83 52.18
N VAL A 59 -7.45 -18.86 52.88
CA VAL A 59 -8.20 -19.47 54.00
C VAL A 59 -8.16 -18.57 55.26
N SER A 60 -7.18 -17.68 55.39
CA SER A 60 -7.11 -16.72 56.51
C SER A 60 -8.06 -15.52 56.38
N ALA A 61 -8.79 -15.36 55.27
CA ALA A 61 -9.68 -14.21 55.03
C ALA A 61 -11.17 -14.49 55.27
N LEU A 62 -11.55 -15.73 55.61
CA LEU A 62 -12.93 -16.22 55.59
C LEU A 62 -13.84 -16.05 56.83
N PRO A 63 -13.51 -15.39 57.97
CA PRO A 63 -14.49 -15.30 59.08
C PRO A 63 -15.56 -14.19 59.00
N ARG A 64 -15.69 -13.42 57.90
CA ARG A 64 -16.59 -12.22 57.90
C ARG A 64 -17.85 -12.29 57.04
N LEU A 65 -18.18 -13.44 56.45
CA LEU A 65 -19.34 -13.58 55.55
C LEU A 65 -20.48 -14.46 56.10
N SER A 66 -20.64 -14.52 57.43
CA SER A 66 -21.81 -15.17 58.04
C SER A 66 -22.45 -14.32 59.12
N ALA A 67 -23.06 -13.21 58.69
CA ALA A 67 -24.20 -12.61 59.37
C ALA A 67 -24.86 -11.65 58.38
N HIS A 68 -26.10 -11.97 57.97
CA HIS A 68 -27.18 -11.09 57.47
C HIS A 68 -27.99 -11.77 56.35
N ARG A 69 -28.99 -12.56 56.75
CA ARG A 69 -30.36 -12.48 56.22
C ARG A 69 -31.18 -11.66 57.23
N PRO A 70 -32.28 -10.95 56.94
CA PRO A 70 -33.29 -11.11 55.86
C PRO A 70 -33.53 -9.73 55.14
N GLY A 71 -34.53 -9.41 54.32
CA GLY A 71 -35.84 -9.96 53.97
C GLY A 71 -36.59 -8.99 53.02
N SER A 72 -37.72 -9.46 52.51
CA SER A 72 -38.67 -8.92 51.51
C SER A 72 -39.34 -7.56 51.77
N GLY A 73 -39.78 -6.90 50.68
CA GLY A 73 -40.88 -5.91 50.63
C GLY A 73 -40.45 -4.57 49.99
N ALA A 74 -40.79 -4.26 48.73
CA ALA A 74 -42.04 -3.64 48.24
C ALA A 74 -42.19 -2.14 48.58
N GLY A 75 -42.41 -1.29 47.55
CA GLY A 75 -43.10 0.01 47.69
C GLY A 75 -42.45 1.25 47.06
N GLU A 76 -42.97 1.64 45.88
CA GLU A 76 -43.47 2.99 45.50
C GLU A 76 -42.56 4.24 45.32
N GLU A 77 -42.55 4.70 44.06
CA GLU A 77 -43.01 6.00 43.52
C GLU A 77 -42.62 7.36 44.16
N ALA A 78 -41.82 8.11 43.38
CA ALA A 78 -42.16 9.38 42.68
C ALA A 78 -42.46 10.71 43.42
N ARG A 79 -41.90 11.79 42.80
CA ARG A 79 -42.31 13.24 42.80
C ARG A 79 -41.95 14.05 44.05
N SER A 80 -41.67 15.36 44.04
CA SER A 80 -41.45 16.45 43.05
C SER A 80 -41.12 17.74 43.85
N SER A 81 -40.41 18.72 43.25
CA SER A 81 -40.53 20.20 43.39
C SER A 81 -40.84 20.82 44.77
N GLY A 82 -40.16 21.86 45.28
CA GLY A 82 -39.62 23.08 44.67
C GLY A 82 -39.95 24.29 45.59
N GLU A 83 -39.26 25.43 45.37
CA GLU A 83 -39.51 26.79 45.92
C GLU A 83 -39.10 27.04 47.39
N GLY A 84 -38.57 28.19 47.82
CA GLY A 84 -38.29 29.50 47.21
C GLY A 84 -37.86 30.50 48.32
N SER A 85 -36.91 31.41 48.01
CA SER A 85 -36.37 32.49 48.87
C SER A 85 -37.43 33.57 49.24
N PRO A 86 -37.20 34.50 50.20
CA PRO A 86 -36.34 35.71 50.06
C PRO A 86 -35.62 36.10 51.39
N GLY A 87 -34.65 37.01 51.57
CA GLY A 87 -34.06 38.14 50.84
C GLY A 87 -34.02 39.37 51.79
N ALA A 88 -32.85 39.94 52.12
CA ALA A 88 -32.65 41.38 52.44
C ALA A 88 -31.20 41.80 52.80
N ALA A 89 -30.76 42.84 52.07
CA ALA A 89 -29.58 43.71 52.06
C ALA A 89 -28.86 44.16 53.37
N ALA A 90 -27.54 44.43 53.25
CA ALA A 90 -26.91 45.73 53.55
C ALA A 90 -25.43 45.80 53.05
N ARG A 91 -25.05 46.96 52.49
CA ARG A 91 -23.70 47.40 52.02
C ARG A 91 -22.84 47.84 53.22
N GLU A 92 -21.51 47.68 53.30
CA GLU A 92 -20.34 48.35 52.65
C GLU A 92 -19.09 47.97 53.54
N PRO A 93 -17.81 48.41 53.34
CA PRO A 93 -16.98 48.76 52.19
C PRO A 93 -15.64 47.97 52.18
N GLY A 94 -14.72 48.27 51.24
CA GLY A 94 -13.57 47.45 50.86
C GLY A 94 -12.38 47.32 51.83
N ALA A 95 -11.66 46.21 51.67
CA ALA A 95 -10.26 46.01 52.04
C ALA A 95 -9.69 44.86 51.17
N GLU A 96 -8.56 45.11 50.50
CA GLU A 96 -7.77 44.14 49.73
C GLU A 96 -7.16 43.07 50.65
N VAL A 97 -7.36 41.79 50.31
CA VAL A 97 -6.69 40.61 50.88
C VAL A 97 -6.46 39.59 49.73
N PRO A 98 -5.35 38.83 49.71
CA PRO A 98 -4.84 38.12 48.52
C PRO A 98 -5.72 36.94 48.11
N GLU A 99 -5.91 36.74 46.80
CA GLU A 99 -6.68 35.64 46.23
C GLU A 99 -6.12 34.25 46.64
N GLN A 100 -6.97 33.46 47.30
CA GLN A 100 -6.83 32.01 47.41
C GLN A 100 -7.06 31.35 46.04
N PRO A 101 -6.34 30.26 45.70
CA PRO A 101 -6.60 29.52 44.48
C PRO A 101 -7.99 28.84 44.54
N PRO A 102 -8.75 28.80 43.43
CA PRO A 102 -10.12 28.31 43.44
C PRO A 102 -10.21 26.80 43.66
N ALA A 103 -11.32 26.37 44.25
CA ALA A 103 -11.62 24.96 44.50
C ALA A 103 -11.80 24.16 43.17
N PRO A 104 -11.52 22.83 43.18
CA PRO A 104 -11.38 22.01 41.96
C PRO A 104 -12.60 22.01 41.01
N ALA A 105 -13.80 22.28 41.54
CA ALA A 105 -15.03 22.31 40.73
C ALA A 105 -15.16 23.57 39.86
N GLN A 106 -14.55 24.70 40.25
CA GLN A 106 -14.48 25.91 39.42
C GLN A 106 -13.33 25.85 38.42
N LEU A 107 -12.30 25.04 38.69
CA LEU A 107 -11.19 24.80 37.76
C LEU A 107 -11.66 24.06 36.49
N LEU A 108 -12.65 23.17 36.59
CA LEU A 108 -13.20 22.46 35.42
C LEU A 108 -14.05 23.37 34.50
N GLY A 109 -14.76 24.34 35.09
CA GLY A 109 -15.52 25.36 34.36
C GLY A 109 -14.62 26.44 33.75
N ALA A 110 -13.59 26.87 34.47
CA ALA A 110 -12.58 27.81 33.97
C ALA A 110 -11.65 27.17 32.92
N LEU A 111 -11.36 25.86 32.98
CA LEU A 111 -10.63 25.14 31.93
C LEU A 111 -11.46 24.97 30.66
N HIS A 112 -12.78 24.83 30.76
CA HIS A 112 -13.66 24.85 29.58
C HIS A 112 -13.77 26.25 28.96
N ALA A 113 -13.74 27.31 29.76
CA ALA A 113 -13.73 28.69 29.26
C ALA A 113 -12.36 29.11 28.71
N ALA A 114 -11.24 28.68 29.31
CA ALA A 114 -9.88 29.00 28.88
C ALA A 114 -9.41 28.21 27.63
N ALA A 115 -10.09 27.12 27.28
CA ALA A 115 -9.91 26.42 26.01
C ALA A 115 -10.68 27.08 24.85
N ALA A 116 -11.61 28.01 25.13
CA ALA A 116 -12.45 28.68 24.13
C ALA A 116 -12.03 30.13 23.80
N THR A 117 -11.06 30.74 24.50
CA THR A 117 -10.68 32.16 24.35
C THR A 117 -9.17 32.46 24.38
N ARG A 118 -8.32 31.63 23.74
CA ARG A 118 -6.96 32.08 23.38
C ARG A 118 -6.88 32.53 21.93
N SER A 119 -7.22 33.80 21.73
CA SER A 119 -6.78 34.62 20.61
C SER A 119 -5.26 34.68 20.55
N ALA A 120 -4.71 34.63 19.34
CA ALA A 120 -3.28 34.77 19.02
C ALA A 120 -2.67 36.07 19.60
N PRO A 121 -1.35 36.12 19.85
CA PRO A 121 -0.70 37.34 20.31
C PRO A 121 -0.76 38.43 19.23
N GLU A 122 -1.26 39.61 19.60
CA GLU A 122 -1.13 40.85 18.83
C GLU A 122 0.34 41.24 18.70
N PHE A 123 0.85 41.31 17.46
CA PHE A 123 2.06 42.05 17.15
C PHE A 123 1.69 43.51 16.84
N ALA A 124 2.23 44.43 17.64
CA ALA A 124 2.11 45.87 17.43
C ALA A 124 2.84 46.33 16.15
N PRO A 125 2.37 47.42 15.49
CA PRO A 125 2.89 47.84 14.19
C PRO A 125 4.23 48.58 14.33
N LEU A 126 5.24 48.13 13.57
CA LEU A 126 6.45 48.92 13.30
C LEU A 126 6.28 49.64 11.96
N GLY A 127 6.63 50.92 11.97
CA GLY A 127 6.24 51.93 11.01
C GLY A 127 6.80 51.83 9.60
N GLU A 128 6.18 52.67 8.76
CA GLU A 128 6.40 52.93 7.35
C GLU A 128 7.88 53.08 6.97
N VAL A 129 8.27 52.38 5.90
CA VAL A 129 9.36 52.80 5.00
C VAL A 129 8.85 52.62 3.57
N ASP A 130 8.85 53.72 2.84
CA ASP A 130 8.36 53.89 1.47
C ASP A 130 9.09 53.04 0.42
N GLY A 131 8.30 52.56 -0.55
CA GLY A 131 8.64 52.61 -1.97
C GLY A 131 9.52 51.50 -2.57
N ALA A 132 8.88 50.49 -3.18
CA ALA A 132 8.99 50.17 -4.63
C ALA A 132 8.46 48.76 -4.97
N GLY A 133 7.33 48.73 -5.70
CA GLY A 133 6.96 47.71 -6.70
C GLY A 133 6.83 46.25 -6.27
N ALA A 134 5.64 45.82 -5.84
CA ALA A 134 5.27 44.41 -5.75
C ALA A 134 3.86 44.18 -6.34
N TYR A 135 3.78 43.33 -7.38
CA TYR A 135 2.53 42.80 -7.90
C TYR A 135 1.88 41.90 -6.84
N GLY A 136 0.60 42.12 -6.53
CA GLY A 136 -0.11 41.45 -5.46
C GLY A 136 -0.53 40.02 -5.79
N HIS A 137 -0.12 39.06 -4.97
CA HIS A 137 -0.73 37.72 -4.90
C HIS A 137 -1.96 37.75 -3.98
N ALA A 138 -3.03 37.11 -4.43
CA ALA A 138 -4.23 36.89 -3.62
C ALA A 138 -3.93 35.89 -2.49
N ARG A 139 -4.32 36.26 -1.26
CA ARG A 139 -4.10 35.49 -0.03
C ARG A 139 -5.08 34.31 0.06
N GLU A 140 -4.60 33.08 -0.01
CA GLU A 140 -5.38 31.86 0.29
C GLU A 140 -4.96 31.26 1.65
N GLY A 141 -5.94 31.07 2.53
CA GLY A 141 -5.75 30.58 3.90
C GLY A 141 -5.78 29.06 4.04
N ALA A 142 -5.18 28.53 5.12
CA ALA A 142 -4.97 27.10 5.34
C ALA A 142 -4.98 26.70 6.84
N MET A 143 -5.08 25.40 7.16
CA MET A 143 -5.48 24.92 8.51
C MET A 143 -4.79 23.60 8.93
N PRO A 144 -4.36 23.43 10.21
CA PRO A 144 -3.68 22.22 10.69
C PRO A 144 -4.61 21.04 11.09
N VAL A 145 -4.08 19.80 11.19
CA VAL A 145 -4.81 18.52 11.48
C VAL A 145 -4.24 17.77 12.71
N ARG A 146 -4.91 16.82 13.38
CA ARG A 146 -4.20 15.84 14.27
C ARG A 146 -4.56 14.42 13.88
N VAL A 147 -3.58 13.52 13.88
CA VAL A 147 -3.80 12.08 13.70
C VAL A 147 -4.10 11.45 15.07
N PRO A 148 -5.24 10.76 15.25
CA PRO A 148 -5.48 9.95 16.43
C PRO A 148 -4.54 8.74 16.38
N GLU A 149 -3.37 8.84 17.02
CA GLU A 149 -2.54 7.67 17.25
C GLU A 149 -3.03 6.94 18.50
N GLU A 150 -2.88 5.62 18.53
CA GLU A 150 -3.13 4.81 19.72
C GLU A 150 -2.19 5.21 20.86
N LYS A 151 -2.62 5.03 22.12
CA LYS A 151 -1.76 5.29 23.28
C LYS A 151 -0.49 4.44 23.19
N ALA A 152 0.68 5.04 23.35
CA ALA A 152 1.95 4.32 23.30
C ALA A 152 2.08 3.31 24.44
N LEU A 153 1.52 3.62 25.62
CA LEU A 153 1.41 2.70 26.75
C LEU A 153 0.13 1.83 26.72
N GLY A 154 -0.80 2.10 25.80
CA GLY A 154 -2.00 1.28 25.58
C GLY A 154 -2.74 0.87 26.87
N GLU A 155 -2.99 -0.43 26.99
CA GLU A 155 -3.61 -1.07 28.17
C GLU A 155 -2.64 -1.19 29.36
N ASP A 156 -1.33 -1.12 29.12
CA ASP A 156 -0.30 -1.27 30.14
C ASP A 156 -0.10 -0.03 31.00
N GLU A 157 -0.69 1.12 30.66
CA GLU A 157 -0.64 2.37 31.44
C GLU A 157 -1.00 2.14 32.92
N LEU A 158 -2.04 1.35 33.19
CA LEU A 158 -2.45 1.00 34.57
C LEU A 158 -1.43 0.11 35.27
N ARG A 159 -0.81 -0.84 34.55
CA ARG A 159 0.21 -1.75 35.09
C ARG A 159 1.50 -0.99 35.39
N PHE A 160 1.90 -0.07 34.52
CA PHE A 160 2.98 0.89 34.77
C PHE A 160 2.73 1.75 36.02
N GLY A 161 1.53 2.32 36.14
CA GLY A 161 1.14 3.09 37.32
C GLY A 161 1.19 2.26 38.62
N ARG A 162 0.81 0.97 38.55
CA ARG A 162 0.93 0.04 39.68
C ARG A 162 2.38 -0.28 40.02
N ALA A 163 3.23 -0.57 39.02
CA ALA A 163 4.65 -0.84 39.19
C ALA A 163 5.38 0.32 39.90
N LEU A 164 5.10 1.57 39.49
CA LEU A 164 5.73 2.77 40.05
C LEU A 164 5.11 3.22 41.39
N ARG A 165 3.95 2.68 41.79
CA ARG A 165 3.26 3.06 43.04
C ARG A 165 4.14 2.86 44.28
N LEU A 166 5.09 1.92 44.25
CA LEU A 166 6.04 1.66 45.33
C LEU A 166 6.93 2.87 45.66
N LEU A 167 7.13 3.78 44.71
CA LEU A 167 7.89 5.02 44.92
C LEU A 167 7.10 6.08 45.70
N LYS A 168 5.77 5.95 45.81
CA LYS A 168 4.91 6.92 46.51
C LYS A 168 4.95 6.71 48.02
N GLN A 169 6.06 7.09 48.64
CA GLN A 169 6.26 7.00 50.09
C GLN A 169 6.21 8.38 50.75
N PRO A 170 5.49 8.53 51.87
CA PRO A 170 5.56 9.75 52.68
C PRO A 170 6.83 9.75 53.55
N GLN A 171 7.45 10.93 53.68
CA GLN A 171 8.53 11.21 54.61
C GLN A 171 8.15 12.42 55.48
N PRO A 172 8.47 12.42 56.79
CA PRO A 172 8.26 13.59 57.63
C PRO A 172 9.12 14.77 57.15
N ASN A 173 8.51 15.93 56.95
CA ASN A 173 9.19 17.19 56.74
C ASN A 173 9.59 17.77 58.11
N LEU A 174 10.88 17.74 58.42
CA LEU A 174 11.39 18.21 59.71
C LEU A 174 11.33 19.74 59.86
N LEU A 175 11.18 20.49 58.76
CA LEU A 175 11.14 21.95 58.74
C LEU A 175 9.72 22.51 58.80
N LYS A 176 8.70 21.68 58.54
CA LYS A 176 7.30 22.09 58.52
C LYS A 176 6.48 21.19 59.44
N ARG A 177 5.81 21.78 60.44
CA ARG A 177 4.87 21.08 61.31
C ARG A 177 3.43 21.39 60.88
N GLU A 178 2.56 20.40 60.96
CA GLU A 178 1.13 20.53 60.72
C GLU A 178 0.34 20.19 61.98
N PHE A 179 -0.89 20.69 62.04
CA PHE A 179 -1.83 20.42 63.11
C PHE A 179 -2.22 18.94 63.09
N ASP A 180 -2.09 18.26 64.24
CA ASP A 180 -2.62 16.91 64.42
C ASP A 180 -4.00 17.01 65.06
N GLU A 181 -5.04 17.07 64.22
CA GLU A 181 -6.43 17.25 64.66
C GLU A 181 -6.86 16.18 65.66
N GLU A 182 -6.53 14.92 65.37
CA GLU A 182 -6.93 13.77 66.18
C GLU A 182 -6.17 13.72 67.51
N ALA A 183 -4.85 13.91 67.48
CA ALA A 183 -4.06 13.96 68.71
C ALA A 183 -4.37 15.21 69.56
N THR A 184 -4.70 16.33 68.92
CA THR A 184 -5.15 17.54 69.63
C THR A 184 -6.52 17.31 70.27
N ALA A 185 -7.48 16.74 69.54
CA ALA A 185 -8.81 16.42 70.09
C ALA A 185 -8.70 15.44 71.27
N ALA A 186 -7.83 14.43 71.16
CA ALA A 186 -7.56 13.48 72.24
C ALA A 186 -6.91 14.18 73.45
N ALA A 187 -5.88 15.01 73.24
CA ALA A 187 -5.22 15.74 74.32
C ALA A 187 -6.19 16.71 75.04
N ILE A 188 -7.06 17.40 74.29
CA ILE A 188 -8.10 18.26 74.84
C ILE A 188 -9.10 17.43 75.66
N ALA A 189 -9.54 16.29 75.14
CA ALA A 189 -10.48 15.40 75.83
C ALA A 189 -9.89 14.81 77.12
N GLU A 190 -8.59 14.49 77.14
CA GLU A 190 -7.91 13.93 78.32
C GLU A 190 -7.54 14.98 79.37
N THR A 191 -7.10 16.17 78.94
CA THR A 191 -6.54 17.18 79.85
C THR A 191 -7.50 18.32 80.20
N GLY A 192 -8.54 18.55 79.37
CA GLY A 192 -9.46 19.68 79.49
C GLY A 192 -8.86 21.03 79.07
N LEU A 193 -7.62 21.06 78.55
CA LEU A 193 -6.92 22.27 78.12
C LEU A 193 -6.83 22.33 76.59
N PRO A 194 -6.96 23.52 75.96
CA PRO A 194 -6.90 23.68 74.51
C PRO A 194 -5.46 23.63 73.96
N ASP A 195 -4.70 22.59 74.29
CA ASP A 195 -3.32 22.44 73.84
C ASP A 195 -3.22 21.83 72.44
N VAL A 196 -2.53 22.54 71.55
CA VAL A 196 -2.38 22.15 70.13
C VAL A 196 -1.22 21.17 69.96
N VAL A 197 -1.54 19.94 69.57
CA VAL A 197 -0.55 18.94 69.20
C VAL A 197 -0.20 19.12 67.72
N THR A 198 1.10 19.23 67.43
CA THR A 198 1.59 19.33 66.05
C THR A 198 2.48 18.14 65.71
N ARG A 199 2.39 17.66 64.48
CA ARG A 199 3.24 16.61 63.93
C ARG A 199 4.04 17.13 62.73
N PRO A 200 5.19 16.54 62.38
CA PRO A 200 5.89 16.88 61.14
C PRO A 200 4.95 16.67 59.94
N ALA A 201 4.82 17.68 59.08
CA ALA A 201 4.01 17.59 57.88
C ALA A 201 4.55 16.48 56.97
N ARG A 202 3.68 15.70 56.34
CA ARG A 202 4.12 14.65 55.42
C ARG A 202 4.48 15.26 54.07
N GLN A 203 5.67 14.98 53.58
CA GLN A 203 6.11 15.34 52.24
C GLN A 203 6.49 14.10 51.43
N ARG A 204 6.63 14.28 50.12
CA ARG A 204 7.19 13.25 49.25
C ARG A 204 8.70 13.22 49.42
N TRP A 205 9.27 12.02 49.40
CA TRP A 205 10.66 11.75 49.76
C TRP A 205 11.66 11.93 48.62
N LEU A 206 11.20 11.88 47.36
CA LEU A 206 12.03 12.04 46.16
C LEU A 206 11.60 13.25 45.32
N ASP A 207 12.58 13.89 44.70
CA ASP A 207 12.42 14.75 43.53
C ASP A 207 12.75 13.93 42.26
N LEU A 208 12.18 14.30 41.11
CA LEU A 208 12.44 13.63 39.83
C LEU A 208 13.03 14.61 38.82
N VAL A 209 14.12 14.21 38.18
CA VAL A 209 14.60 14.82 36.95
C VAL A 209 14.41 13.83 35.80
N LEU A 210 13.53 14.18 34.87
CA LEU A 210 13.25 13.42 33.66
C LEU A 210 14.03 14.03 32.50
N LEU A 211 15.02 13.30 31.99
CA LEU A 211 15.85 13.71 30.86
C LEU A 211 15.38 12.98 29.61
N ILE A 212 14.95 13.70 28.58
CA ILE A 212 14.46 13.12 27.34
C ILE A 212 15.48 13.43 26.25
N ASP A 213 16.02 12.41 25.60
CA ASP A 213 16.91 12.60 24.45
C ASP A 213 16.19 13.33 23.32
N ASP A 214 16.79 14.43 22.86
CA ASP A 214 16.25 15.33 21.84
C ASP A 214 16.80 15.01 20.43
N GLY A 215 17.39 13.82 20.27
CA GLY A 215 17.79 13.25 18.99
C GLY A 215 16.66 13.17 17.97
N ILE A 216 17.01 13.12 16.68
CA ILE A 216 16.02 13.04 15.59
C ILE A 216 15.21 11.74 15.65
N SER A 217 15.86 10.63 16.02
CA SER A 217 15.23 9.31 16.19
C SER A 217 14.24 9.25 17.35
N MET A 218 14.40 10.13 18.35
CA MET A 218 13.48 10.27 19.48
C MET A 218 12.11 10.87 19.09
N LEU A 219 11.96 11.39 17.88
CA LEU A 219 10.65 11.80 17.36
C LEU A 219 9.66 10.65 17.27
N LEU A 220 10.12 9.43 16.98
CA LEU A 220 9.27 8.22 17.00
C LEU A 220 8.77 7.93 18.42
N TRP A 221 9.55 8.24 19.44
CA TRP A 221 9.31 7.90 20.86
C TRP A 221 8.74 9.04 21.69
N ARG A 222 8.57 10.22 21.09
CA ARG A 222 8.12 11.43 21.81
C ARG A 222 6.78 11.23 22.53
N ARG A 223 5.85 10.51 21.91
CA ARG A 223 4.55 10.22 22.55
C ARG A 223 4.72 9.32 23.77
N LEU A 224 5.52 8.26 23.67
CA LEU A 224 5.86 7.41 24.81
C LEU A 224 6.46 8.25 25.94
N ALA A 225 7.41 9.14 25.63
CA ALA A 225 8.00 10.03 26.62
C ALA A 225 6.98 11.00 27.25
N ALA A 226 6.05 11.55 26.46
CA ALA A 226 4.98 12.41 26.95
C ALA A 226 3.96 11.66 27.83
N GLU A 227 3.57 10.44 27.46
CA GLU A 227 2.67 9.58 28.23
C GLU A 227 3.32 9.14 29.55
N LEU A 228 4.60 8.75 29.53
CA LEU A 228 5.37 8.42 30.73
C LEU A 228 5.49 9.64 31.66
N ARG A 229 5.81 10.82 31.12
CA ARG A 229 5.81 12.07 31.89
C ARG A 229 4.46 12.31 32.56
N ALA A 230 3.37 12.26 31.80
CA ALA A 230 2.02 12.49 32.32
C ALA A 230 1.60 11.42 33.35
N LEU A 231 2.07 10.18 33.21
CA LEU A 231 1.88 9.12 34.19
C LEU A 231 2.65 9.43 35.49
N LEU A 232 3.92 9.82 35.40
CA LEU A 232 4.76 10.17 36.56
C LEU A 232 4.23 11.39 37.31
N GLU A 233 3.72 12.40 36.59
CA GLU A 233 3.03 13.57 37.15
C GLU A 233 1.75 13.16 37.89
N ARG A 234 0.88 12.33 37.27
CA ARG A 234 -0.37 11.84 37.88
C ARG A 234 -0.16 10.89 39.07
N LEU A 235 0.93 10.13 39.09
CA LEU A 235 1.27 9.22 40.19
C LEU A 235 1.37 9.97 41.53
N GLY A 236 1.88 11.20 41.49
CA GLY A 236 2.07 12.06 42.67
C GLY A 236 3.05 11.48 43.67
N ALA A 237 4.06 10.74 43.19
CA ALA A 237 5.12 10.15 44.02
C ALA A 237 6.26 11.14 44.35
N PHE A 238 6.47 12.15 43.50
CA PHE A 238 7.61 13.07 43.58
C PHE A 238 7.22 14.46 44.09
N ARG A 239 8.08 15.07 44.90
CA ARG A 239 7.87 16.42 45.47
C ARG A 239 7.92 17.46 44.35
N ASP A 240 8.99 17.45 43.56
CA ASP A 240 9.12 18.22 42.32
C ASP A 240 9.45 17.30 41.13
N ILE A 241 9.03 17.70 39.92
CA ILE A 241 9.33 17.02 38.66
C ILE A 241 9.89 18.04 37.67
N ARG A 242 11.18 17.93 37.39
CA ARG A 242 11.89 18.74 36.38
C ARG A 242 12.08 17.94 35.11
N VAL A 243 11.80 18.55 33.96
CA VAL A 243 11.91 17.88 32.64
C VAL A 243 12.87 18.67 31.76
N HIS A 244 13.89 18.01 31.23
CA HIS A 244 14.89 18.62 30.34
C HIS A 244 15.10 17.79 29.08
N GLY A 245 15.42 18.47 27.99
CA GLY A 245 15.92 17.83 26.78
C GLY A 245 17.39 17.46 26.93
N LEU A 246 17.84 16.35 26.38
CA LEU A 246 19.23 15.92 26.36
C LEU A 246 19.73 16.04 24.92
N ASP A 247 20.61 17.01 24.66
CA ASP A 247 21.20 17.20 23.34
C ASP A 247 22.53 16.43 23.23
N THR A 248 22.48 15.36 22.44
CA THR A 248 23.60 14.47 22.18
C THR A 248 24.30 14.73 20.85
N ARG A 249 23.91 15.77 20.08
CA ARG A 249 24.29 15.97 18.65
C ARG A 249 25.49 16.90 18.40
N MET A 250 26.07 17.47 19.45
CA MET A 250 26.81 18.74 19.46
C MET A 250 27.82 19.04 18.33
N HIS A 251 27.66 20.24 17.73
CA HIS A 251 28.73 21.21 17.50
C HIS A 251 28.86 22.07 18.78
N HIS A 252 30.06 22.23 19.32
CA HIS A 252 30.34 23.17 20.40
C HIS A 252 30.46 24.60 19.82
N PRO A 253 30.02 25.67 20.50
CA PRO A 253 30.20 27.04 20.00
C PRO A 253 31.68 27.47 19.95
N ASP A 254 32.55 26.84 20.75
CA ASP A 254 34.00 27.00 20.67
C ASP A 254 34.63 25.80 19.92
N PRO A 255 35.27 26.00 18.76
CA PRO A 255 35.85 24.92 17.96
C PRO A 255 37.05 24.20 18.60
N ASP A 256 37.63 24.76 19.67
CA ASP A 256 38.83 24.20 20.33
C ASP A 256 38.53 23.28 21.53
N GLU A 257 37.28 23.22 22.01
CA GLU A 257 36.87 22.32 23.10
C GLU A 257 36.19 21.04 22.58
N ALA A 258 36.52 19.91 23.21
CA ALA A 258 35.88 18.63 22.91
C ALA A 258 34.37 18.73 23.19
N PRO A 259 33.49 18.43 22.22
CA PRO A 259 32.06 18.56 22.41
C PRO A 259 31.60 17.71 23.62
N MET A 260 30.68 18.22 24.44
CA MET A 260 30.12 17.52 25.61
C MET A 260 28.59 17.49 25.49
N PRO A 261 27.90 16.45 26.00
CA PRO A 261 26.43 16.44 26.01
C PRO A 261 25.90 17.63 26.83
N LEU A 262 24.87 18.29 26.32
CA LEU A 262 24.23 19.43 26.99
C LEU A 262 22.76 19.13 27.29
N LEU A 263 22.20 19.90 28.22
CA LEU A 263 20.77 19.84 28.54
C LEU A 263 20.06 21.04 27.92
N ARG A 264 18.81 20.86 27.48
CA ARG A 264 17.91 21.94 27.08
C ARG A 264 16.86 22.14 28.15
N ALA A 265 16.54 23.39 28.46
CA ALA A 265 15.53 23.70 29.47
C ALA A 265 14.16 23.07 29.15
N ARG A 266 13.85 22.87 27.86
CA ARG A 266 12.66 22.16 27.38
C ARG A 266 13.04 21.15 26.30
N PRO A 267 12.53 19.89 26.38
CA PRO A 267 12.73 18.89 25.33
C PRO A 267 12.14 19.31 23.99
N PHE A 268 12.80 18.93 22.90
CA PHE A 268 12.44 19.19 21.50
C PHE A 268 12.23 20.67 21.14
N ASP A 269 12.74 21.60 21.95
CA ASP A 269 12.67 23.04 21.71
C ASP A 269 14.08 23.57 21.34
N PRO A 270 14.36 23.79 20.04
CA PRO A 270 15.68 24.24 19.60
C PRO A 270 16.04 25.64 20.12
N GLY A 271 15.05 26.48 20.45
CA GLY A 271 15.24 27.82 20.99
C GLY A 271 15.39 27.88 22.52
N ALA A 272 15.21 26.75 23.21
CA ALA A 272 15.36 26.69 24.66
C ALA A 272 16.83 26.87 25.09
N PRO A 273 17.09 27.57 26.22
CA PRO A 273 18.44 27.78 26.70
C PRO A 273 19.12 26.44 27.04
N LEU A 274 20.40 26.36 26.69
CA LEU A 274 21.27 25.23 27.02
C LEU A 274 21.77 25.33 28.46
N LEU A 275 21.82 24.20 29.15
CA LEU A 275 22.22 24.04 30.53
C LEU A 275 23.34 22.99 30.62
N SER A 276 24.24 23.17 31.58
CA SER A 276 25.27 22.16 31.87
C SER A 276 24.65 20.92 32.53
N PRO A 277 25.10 19.69 32.18
CA PRO A 277 24.70 18.45 32.88
C PRO A 277 24.93 18.48 34.40
N ALA A 278 25.80 19.36 34.88
CA ALA A 278 26.05 19.55 36.31
C ALA A 278 24.84 20.14 37.06
N SER A 279 23.89 20.80 36.38
CA SER A 279 22.70 21.41 37.00
C SER A 279 21.70 20.40 37.58
N VAL A 280 21.83 19.12 37.18
CA VAL A 280 20.97 18.01 37.61
C VAL A 280 21.48 17.36 38.90
N VAL A 281 22.76 17.57 39.24
CA VAL A 281 23.36 16.95 40.43
C VAL A 281 22.75 17.53 41.70
N ASP A 282 22.24 16.64 42.55
CA ASP A 282 21.71 16.97 43.88
C ASP A 282 22.58 16.31 44.96
N PRO A 283 23.37 17.09 45.71
CA PRO A 283 24.22 16.58 46.78
C PRO A 283 23.46 15.94 47.95
N SER A 284 22.15 16.20 48.08
CA SER A 284 21.33 15.60 49.14
C SER A 284 20.95 14.14 48.85
N GLY A 285 21.12 13.68 47.60
CA GLY A 285 20.74 12.35 47.15
C GLY A 285 19.23 12.11 47.07
N GLY A 286 18.41 13.16 47.23
CA GLY A 286 16.95 13.09 47.17
C GLY A 286 16.37 13.13 45.75
N THR A 287 17.20 13.36 44.74
CA THR A 287 16.79 13.44 43.33
C THR A 287 17.00 12.11 42.61
N LEU A 288 15.91 11.58 42.04
CA LEU A 288 15.94 10.47 41.09
C LEU A 288 16.13 11.01 39.67
N VAL A 289 17.08 10.44 38.93
CA VAL A 289 17.32 10.79 37.52
C VAL A 289 16.85 9.65 36.62
N LEU A 290 15.92 9.95 35.71
CA LEU A 290 15.45 8.99 34.71
C LEU A 290 15.73 9.55 33.31
N VAL A 291 16.55 8.83 32.55
CA VAL A 291 16.91 9.20 31.17
C VAL A 291 16.10 8.37 30.18
N ILE A 292 15.30 8.99 29.32
CA ILE A 292 14.57 8.33 28.24
C ILE A 292 15.35 8.56 26.94
N SER A 293 15.87 7.49 26.34
CA SER A 293 16.66 7.56 25.10
C SER A 293 16.55 6.28 24.27
N ASP A 294 16.77 6.41 22.97
CA ASP A 294 16.98 5.30 22.03
C ASP A 294 18.48 4.93 21.86
N GLY A 295 19.39 5.70 22.47
CA GLY A 295 20.83 5.44 22.45
C GLY A 295 21.53 5.76 21.13
N VAL A 296 20.88 6.43 20.19
CA VAL A 296 21.41 6.58 18.82
C VAL A 296 22.42 7.74 18.69
N GLY A 297 22.30 8.74 19.55
CA GLY A 297 23.16 9.93 19.53
C GLY A 297 24.67 9.61 19.67
N PRO A 298 25.56 10.41 19.05
CA PRO A 298 27.00 10.11 19.00
C PRO A 298 27.65 10.04 20.40
N CYS A 299 27.21 10.87 21.35
CA CYS A 299 27.70 10.83 22.74
C CYS A 299 27.41 9.50 23.47
N TRP A 300 26.43 8.72 23.02
CA TRP A 300 26.18 7.38 23.57
C TRP A 300 27.25 6.38 23.11
N ARG A 301 27.64 6.46 21.83
CA ARG A 301 28.56 5.51 21.19
C ARG A 301 30.02 5.71 21.58
N ASP A 302 30.44 6.94 21.80
CA ASP A 302 31.83 7.26 22.19
C ASP A 302 32.06 7.27 23.70
N GLY A 303 31.03 6.93 24.49
CA GLY A 303 31.12 6.83 25.95
C GLY A 303 31.09 8.16 26.70
N ARG A 304 31.00 9.33 26.03
CA ARG A 304 30.88 10.62 26.72
C ARG A 304 29.63 10.70 27.61
N MET A 305 28.52 10.13 27.14
CA MET A 305 27.29 10.08 27.93
C MET A 305 27.44 9.19 29.17
N ARG A 306 28.21 8.10 29.08
CA ARG A 306 28.51 7.24 30.23
C ARG A 306 29.19 8.01 31.36
N ALA A 307 30.17 8.86 31.05
CA ALA A 307 30.85 9.67 32.06
C ALA A 307 29.90 10.63 32.80
N VAL A 308 28.87 11.13 32.12
CA VAL A 308 27.83 11.99 32.73
C VAL A 308 26.85 11.16 33.56
N LEU A 309 26.39 10.02 33.06
CA LEU A 309 25.51 9.10 33.79
C LEU A 309 26.15 8.60 35.08
N GLU A 310 27.42 8.19 35.04
CA GLU A 310 28.15 7.77 36.23
C GLU A 310 28.20 8.90 37.27
N ARG A 311 28.38 10.16 36.84
CA ARG A 311 28.38 11.31 37.77
C ARG A 311 27.03 11.49 38.49
N TRP A 312 25.92 11.31 37.79
CA TRP A 312 24.59 11.35 38.40
C TRP A 312 24.35 10.14 39.30
N ALA A 313 24.74 8.95 38.83
CA ALA A 313 24.56 7.67 39.52
C ALA A 313 25.38 7.53 40.81
N ARG A 314 26.49 8.27 40.96
CA ARG A 314 27.23 8.38 42.24
C ARG A 314 26.48 9.18 43.31
N GLN A 315 25.57 10.07 42.92
CA GLN A 315 24.91 11.00 43.84
C GLN A 315 23.49 10.56 44.20
N GLY A 316 22.79 9.86 43.31
CA GLY A 316 21.42 9.42 43.54
C GLY A 316 20.97 8.32 42.58
N PRO A 317 19.74 7.80 42.78
CA PRO A 317 19.19 6.74 41.95
C PRO A 317 19.04 7.22 40.51
N THR A 318 19.80 6.61 39.59
CA THR A 318 19.83 6.97 38.17
C THR A 318 19.49 5.76 37.32
N ALA A 319 18.60 5.90 36.33
CA ALA A 319 18.26 4.82 35.40
C ALA A 319 18.09 5.34 33.98
N ILE A 320 18.30 4.47 33.01
CA ILE A 320 17.97 4.71 31.61
C ILE A 320 16.73 3.89 31.28
N MET A 321 15.74 4.52 30.65
CA MET A 321 14.64 3.84 29.99
C MET A 321 14.91 3.82 28.49
N HIS A 322 15.27 2.64 27.99
CA HIS A 322 15.61 2.44 26.59
C HIS A 322 14.35 2.30 25.75
N THR A 323 14.13 3.19 24.80
CA THR A 323 12.87 3.19 24.03
C THR A 323 12.80 2.12 22.95
N LEU A 324 13.95 1.66 22.42
CA LEU A 324 14.02 0.47 21.56
C LEU A 324 13.80 -0.82 22.35
N PRO A 325 13.18 -1.86 21.75
CA PRO A 325 13.09 -3.19 22.35
C PRO A 325 14.48 -3.82 22.55
N ALA A 326 14.57 -4.74 23.52
CA ALA A 326 15.85 -5.29 23.99
C ALA A 326 16.74 -5.89 22.89
N HIS A 327 16.13 -6.54 21.89
CA HIS A 327 16.86 -7.17 20.79
C HIS A 327 17.53 -6.16 19.81
N LEU A 328 17.19 -4.87 19.89
CA LEU A 328 17.78 -3.80 19.08
C LEU A 328 18.84 -2.99 19.83
N TRP A 329 19.10 -3.27 21.10
CA TRP A 329 20.08 -2.52 21.92
C TRP A 329 21.51 -2.64 21.40
N ASP A 330 21.87 -3.79 20.80
CA ASP A 330 23.20 -4.01 20.20
C ASP A 330 23.53 -3.05 19.06
N GLY A 331 22.50 -2.49 18.39
CA GLY A 331 22.64 -1.48 17.35
C GLY A 331 22.71 -0.03 17.86
N SER A 332 22.41 0.18 19.14
CA SER A 332 22.44 1.48 19.81
C SER A 332 23.79 1.71 20.52
N GLY A 333 24.00 2.92 21.03
CA GLY A 333 25.13 3.24 21.91
C GLY A 333 24.92 2.83 23.37
N ILE A 334 23.76 2.25 23.70
CA ILE A 334 23.39 1.82 25.05
C ILE A 334 23.34 0.29 25.05
N ARG A 335 24.39 -0.33 25.60
CA ARG A 335 24.46 -1.78 25.78
C ARG A 335 24.29 -2.12 27.25
N SER A 336 23.70 -3.28 27.53
CA SER A 336 23.52 -3.74 28.90
C SER A 336 23.64 -5.25 29.01
N GLU A 337 24.01 -5.69 30.20
CA GLU A 337 24.14 -7.10 30.57
C GLU A 337 23.34 -7.36 31.84
N PRO A 338 22.76 -8.56 32.03
CA PRO A 338 21.98 -8.86 33.23
C PRO A 338 22.89 -9.05 34.45
N TRP A 339 22.56 -8.38 35.55
CA TRP A 339 23.26 -8.51 36.83
C TRP A 339 22.28 -8.60 37.99
N LEU A 340 22.63 -9.36 39.03
CA LEU A 340 21.88 -9.35 40.28
C LEU A 340 22.32 -8.16 41.12
N VAL A 341 21.37 -7.31 41.50
CA VAL A 341 21.63 -6.05 42.21
C VAL A 341 20.87 -6.04 43.53
N THR A 342 21.53 -5.62 44.61
CA THR A 342 20.94 -5.47 45.94
C THR A 342 21.23 -4.07 46.50
N THR A 343 20.24 -3.43 47.12
CA THR A 343 20.44 -2.15 47.83
C THR A 343 20.20 -2.29 49.33
N ARG A 344 20.93 -1.52 50.14
CA ARG A 344 20.79 -1.49 51.60
C ARG A 344 20.00 -0.29 52.12
N ARG A 345 19.76 0.72 51.29
CA ARG A 345 19.04 1.95 51.68
C ARG A 345 18.01 2.31 50.62
N ARG A 346 16.93 2.98 51.04
CA ARG A 346 15.93 3.52 50.12
C ARG A 346 16.54 4.69 49.35
N GLY A 347 16.29 4.76 48.05
CA GLY A 347 16.80 5.84 47.20
C GLY A 347 18.32 5.94 47.22
N ALA A 348 19.01 4.83 47.50
CA ALA A 348 20.46 4.81 47.57
C ALA A 348 21.06 5.17 46.20
N ALA A 349 22.13 5.98 46.20
CA ALA A 349 22.92 6.21 45.01
C ALA A 349 23.40 4.87 44.43
N ASN A 350 23.42 4.77 43.10
CA ASN A 350 23.73 3.51 42.44
C ASN A 350 25.12 2.99 42.80
N GLU A 351 26.09 3.86 43.05
CA GLU A 351 27.46 3.48 43.47
C GLU A 351 27.48 2.66 44.78
N SER A 352 26.43 2.79 45.60
CA SER A 352 26.30 2.04 46.85
C SER A 352 25.58 0.70 46.71
N TRP A 353 25.18 0.30 45.50
CA TRP A 353 24.52 -0.98 45.24
C TRP A 353 25.53 -2.13 45.21
N GLU A 354 25.10 -3.30 45.69
CA GLU A 354 25.87 -4.54 45.63
C GLU A 354 25.50 -5.26 44.34
N VAL A 355 26.50 -5.56 43.50
CA VAL A 355 26.33 -6.17 42.18
C VAL A 355 27.02 -7.52 42.15
N ALA A 356 26.32 -8.56 41.70
CA ALA A 356 26.81 -9.93 41.61
C ALA A 356 26.37 -10.59 40.29
N ASP A 357 27.16 -11.56 39.84
CA ASP A 357 26.82 -12.42 38.70
C ASP A 357 25.55 -13.23 39.02
N PRO A 358 24.57 -13.31 38.11
CA PRO A 358 23.30 -14.00 38.37
C PRO A 358 23.43 -15.53 38.39
N LEU A 359 24.47 -16.10 37.76
CA LEU A 359 24.64 -17.55 37.59
C LEU A 359 25.84 -18.11 38.36
N LEU A 360 26.92 -17.32 38.48
CA LEU A 360 28.18 -17.78 39.09
C LEU A 360 28.30 -17.37 40.56
N PRO A 361 28.90 -18.22 41.43
CA PRO A 361 29.24 -17.83 42.79
C PRO A 361 30.16 -16.59 42.83
N PRO A 362 30.14 -15.79 43.92
CA PRO A 362 30.89 -14.53 44.01
C PRO A 362 32.40 -14.64 43.76
N ASP A 363 32.98 -15.82 44.01
CA ASP A 363 34.41 -16.09 43.85
C ASP A 363 34.80 -16.46 42.42
N LEU A 364 33.83 -16.82 41.58
CA LEU A 364 34.01 -17.29 40.20
C LEU A 364 33.39 -16.38 39.14
N GLY A 365 32.43 -15.53 39.52
CA GLY A 365 31.79 -14.57 38.64
C GLY A 365 32.68 -13.37 38.29
N GLU A 366 32.39 -12.73 37.15
CA GLU A 366 33.07 -11.50 36.78
C GLU A 366 32.69 -10.36 37.75
N LYS A 367 33.65 -9.47 38.06
CA LYS A 367 33.39 -8.29 38.88
C LYS A 367 32.88 -7.16 38.01
N PHE A 368 31.74 -6.58 38.38
CA PHE A 368 31.20 -5.41 37.70
C PHE A 368 32.18 -4.22 37.80
N SER A 369 32.44 -3.56 36.67
CA SER A 369 33.35 -2.42 36.57
C SER A 369 32.61 -1.12 36.27
N GLY A 370 32.72 -0.15 37.20
CA GLY A 370 32.10 1.17 37.10
C GLY A 370 30.91 1.35 38.04
N VAL A 371 30.14 2.42 37.83
CA VAL A 371 28.92 2.69 38.61
C VAL A 371 27.73 2.00 37.92
N PRO A 372 26.94 1.17 38.63
CA PRO A 372 25.88 0.41 37.98
C PRO A 372 24.76 1.34 37.54
N VAL A 373 24.44 1.38 36.25
CA VAL A 373 23.30 2.18 35.73
C VAL A 373 22.33 1.21 35.07
N PRO A 374 21.13 0.98 35.63
CA PRO A 374 20.16 0.08 35.05
C PRO A 374 19.60 0.65 33.74
N VAL A 375 19.47 -0.22 32.75
CA VAL A 375 18.83 0.02 31.46
C VAL A 375 17.52 -0.76 31.44
N LEU A 376 16.41 -0.03 31.41
CA LEU A 376 15.07 -0.57 31.55
C LEU A 376 14.36 -0.49 30.21
N GLU A 377 13.76 -1.59 29.78
CA GLU A 377 12.74 -1.55 28.74
C GLU A 377 11.47 -0.86 29.29
N PRO A 378 10.68 -0.14 28.47
CA PRO A 378 9.36 0.35 28.83
C PRO A 378 8.36 -0.82 28.92
N TYR A 379 8.64 -1.75 29.83
CA TYR A 379 7.86 -2.94 30.11
C TYR A 379 7.57 -3.02 31.62
N PRO A 380 6.30 -3.22 32.06
CA PRO A 380 5.93 -3.07 33.46
C PRO A 380 6.75 -3.91 34.46
N PRO A 381 7.06 -5.20 34.21
CA PRO A 381 7.91 -6.00 35.09
C PRO A 381 9.33 -5.44 35.29
N ALA A 382 9.97 -4.93 34.25
CA ALA A 382 11.31 -4.34 34.35
C ALA A 382 11.28 -3.07 35.23
N VAL A 383 10.27 -2.23 35.03
CA VAL A 383 10.06 -1.02 35.82
C VAL A 383 9.68 -1.34 37.26
N GLU A 384 8.88 -2.38 37.50
CA GLU A 384 8.51 -2.82 38.85
C GLU A 384 9.73 -3.33 39.63
N ALA A 385 10.57 -4.16 39.00
CA ALA A 385 11.79 -4.68 39.62
C ALA A 385 12.71 -3.53 40.07
N TRP A 386 12.92 -2.54 39.21
CA TRP A 386 13.69 -1.34 39.55
C TRP A 386 13.01 -0.47 40.62
N ALA A 387 11.70 -0.20 40.50
CA ALA A 387 10.97 0.61 41.48
C ALA A 387 10.99 -0.04 42.87
N ARG A 388 10.88 -1.37 42.94
CA ARG A 388 10.99 -2.15 44.18
C ARG A 388 12.39 -2.03 44.78
N LEU A 389 13.44 -2.15 43.96
CA LEU A 389 14.82 -1.96 44.37
C LEU A 389 15.01 -0.57 45.00
N VAL A 390 14.60 0.50 44.31
CA VAL A 390 14.77 1.88 44.81
C VAL A 390 13.95 2.14 46.09
N ALA A 391 12.73 1.60 46.17
CA ALA A 391 11.78 1.87 47.26
C ALA A 391 12.04 1.07 48.55
N SER A 392 12.74 -0.07 48.46
CA SER A 392 12.79 -1.05 49.55
C SER A 392 14.24 -1.36 49.95
N PRO A 393 14.64 -1.12 51.22
CA PRO A 393 15.96 -1.49 51.69
C PRO A 393 16.03 -3.02 51.81
N GLY A 394 17.13 -3.61 51.33
CA GLY A 394 17.34 -5.06 51.31
C GLY A 394 16.66 -5.78 50.13
N ALA A 395 16.06 -5.06 49.19
CA ALA A 395 15.54 -5.67 47.97
C ALA A 395 16.70 -6.08 47.03
N SER A 396 16.53 -7.24 46.41
CA SER A 396 17.36 -7.72 45.31
C SER A 396 16.53 -7.85 44.04
N ALA A 397 17.12 -7.49 42.90
CA ALA A 397 16.49 -7.62 41.60
C ALA A 397 17.56 -7.92 40.54
N GLU A 398 17.23 -8.78 39.58
CA GLU A 398 18.03 -8.93 38.37
C GLU A 398 17.68 -7.77 37.42
N LEU A 399 18.69 -6.98 37.04
CA LEU A 399 18.53 -5.81 36.20
C LEU A 399 19.59 -5.78 35.10
N PRO A 400 19.25 -5.33 33.88
CA PRO A 400 20.25 -5.05 32.86
C PRO A 400 21.05 -3.81 33.27
N LEU A 401 22.36 -3.93 33.47
CA LEU A 401 23.25 -2.81 33.80
C LEU A 401 24.05 -2.36 32.60
N LEU A 402 24.30 -1.05 32.48
CA LEU A 402 25.05 -0.42 31.38
C LEU A 402 26.46 -1.00 31.25
N ALA A 403 26.71 -1.71 30.15
CA ALA A 403 27.98 -2.37 29.86
C ALA A 403 29.06 -1.36 29.39
N PRO A 404 30.36 -1.66 29.56
CA PRO A 404 31.45 -0.83 29.04
C PRO A 404 31.39 -0.70 27.50
N PRO A 405 31.84 0.45 26.95
CA PRO A 405 32.10 0.52 25.52
C PRO A 405 33.27 -0.41 25.17
N GLU A 406 33.08 -1.31 24.20
CA GLU A 406 34.15 -2.19 23.73
C GLU A 406 35.18 -1.37 22.98
N ALA A 407 36.45 -1.71 23.18
CA ALA A 407 37.55 -1.15 22.40
C ALA A 407 37.45 -1.63 20.93
N ARG A 408 36.69 -0.88 20.13
CA ARG A 408 36.81 -0.77 18.68
C ARG A 408 36.46 -2.04 17.87
N ALA A 409 35.20 -2.16 17.47
CA ALA A 409 34.89 -2.63 16.12
C ALA A 409 34.54 -1.41 15.25
N PRO A 410 35.40 -0.97 14.32
CA PRO A 410 35.00 0.01 13.34
C PRO A 410 34.07 -0.71 12.35
N ARG A 411 32.77 -0.70 12.59
CA ARG A 411 31.82 -0.80 11.47
C ARG A 411 31.59 0.62 11.02
N GLY A 412 32.14 0.90 9.84
CA GLY A 412 32.29 2.24 9.33
C GLY A 412 31.02 3.06 9.52
N GLY A 413 31.21 4.28 10.00
CA GLY A 413 30.72 5.40 9.22
C GLY A 413 31.28 5.27 7.80
N ALA A 414 30.83 4.26 7.05
CA ALA A 414 30.83 4.28 5.61
C ALA A 414 29.77 5.32 5.31
N ASP A 415 30.20 6.57 5.36
CA ASP A 415 29.93 7.53 4.32
C ASP A 415 28.80 7.03 3.41
N THR A 416 27.55 7.29 3.80
CA THR A 416 26.42 7.17 2.88
C THR A 416 26.51 8.24 1.78
N ARG A 417 27.63 8.96 1.71
CA ARG A 417 28.16 9.64 0.53
C ARG A 417 28.81 8.68 -0.49
N GLY A 418 28.73 7.36 -0.27
CA GLY A 418 29.07 6.32 -1.24
C GLY A 418 27.92 6.01 -2.21
N THR A 419 28.20 6.21 -3.49
CA THR A 419 27.37 6.25 -4.71
C THR A 419 26.57 5.00 -5.11
N ASP A 420 26.32 4.02 -4.23
CA ASP A 420 25.62 2.75 -4.61
C ASP A 420 24.44 2.41 -3.69
N ALA A 421 23.25 2.88 -4.08
CA ALA A 421 22.01 2.66 -3.35
C ALA A 421 21.58 1.19 -3.28
N ALA A 422 21.91 0.37 -4.29
CA ALA A 422 21.59 -1.05 -4.26
C ALA A 422 22.34 -1.78 -3.14
N LYS A 423 23.61 -1.44 -2.91
CA LYS A 423 24.37 -1.95 -1.75
C LYS A 423 23.83 -1.44 -0.42
N ALA A 424 23.24 -0.25 -0.36
CA ALA A 424 22.62 0.26 0.86
C ALA A 424 21.32 -0.50 1.18
N VAL A 425 20.44 -0.68 0.18
CA VAL A 425 19.20 -1.46 0.32
C VAL A 425 19.48 -2.92 0.65
N LEU A 426 20.48 -3.55 0.02
CA LEU A 426 20.90 -4.92 0.35
C LEU A 426 21.44 -5.04 1.79
N ARG A 427 22.22 -4.06 2.26
CA ARG A 427 22.70 -4.03 3.64
C ARG A 427 21.55 -3.90 4.63
N PHE A 428 20.60 -3.01 4.34
CA PHE A 428 19.39 -2.87 5.14
C PHE A 428 18.56 -4.16 5.14
N ARG A 429 18.30 -4.77 3.97
CA ARG A 429 17.57 -6.04 3.85
C ARG A 429 18.20 -7.17 4.67
N ASN A 430 19.52 -7.20 4.76
CA ASN A 430 20.23 -8.24 5.51
C ASN A 430 20.24 -7.98 7.03
N ALA A 431 19.99 -6.75 7.47
CA ALA A 431 20.03 -6.36 8.88
C ALA A 431 18.63 -6.17 9.49
N ALA A 432 17.64 -5.79 8.68
CA ALA A 432 16.27 -5.51 9.10
C ALA A 432 15.39 -6.76 9.08
N SER A 433 14.38 -6.76 9.93
CA SER A 433 13.31 -7.75 9.93
C SER A 433 12.52 -7.72 8.61
N PRO A 434 11.93 -8.87 8.18
CA PRO A 434 11.13 -8.91 6.96
C PRO A 434 9.96 -7.92 6.98
N GLN A 435 9.32 -7.72 8.14
CA GLN A 435 8.24 -6.74 8.31
C GLN A 435 8.76 -5.30 8.16
N ALA A 436 9.92 -4.96 8.73
CA ALA A 436 10.53 -3.63 8.56
C ALA A 436 10.93 -3.37 7.10
N TYR A 437 11.50 -4.37 6.42
CA TYR A 437 11.83 -4.26 4.99
C TYR A 437 10.60 -4.00 4.12
N ARG A 438 9.49 -4.70 4.38
CA ARG A 438 8.21 -4.45 3.70
C ARG A 438 7.64 -3.08 4.05
N LEU A 439 7.69 -2.67 5.33
CA LEU A 439 7.22 -1.36 5.75
C LEU A 439 8.00 -0.23 5.06
N ALA A 440 9.31 -0.41 4.82
CA ALA A 440 10.12 0.55 4.07
C ALA A 440 9.60 0.80 2.65
N ALA A 441 9.07 -0.24 1.97
CA ALA A 441 8.47 -0.09 0.64
C ALA A 441 7.17 0.74 0.66
N HIS A 442 6.32 0.50 1.65
CA HIS A 442 5.09 1.28 1.82
C HIS A 442 5.39 2.73 2.24
N LEU A 443 6.40 2.95 3.09
CA LEU A 443 6.88 4.29 3.42
C LEU A 443 7.46 4.99 2.19
N ALA A 444 8.22 4.28 1.36
CA ALA A 444 8.77 4.79 0.11
C ALA A 444 7.70 5.24 -0.90
N SER A 445 6.44 4.80 -0.74
CA SER A 445 5.33 5.13 -1.65
C SER A 445 4.56 6.41 -1.29
N VAL A 446 4.88 7.04 -0.16
CA VAL A 446 4.19 8.24 0.36
C VAL A 446 5.21 9.34 0.59
N SER A 447 4.94 10.55 0.10
CA SER A 447 5.82 11.71 0.26
C SER A 447 5.01 13.00 0.37
N PRO A 448 5.36 13.94 1.27
CA PRO A 448 6.50 13.91 2.20
C PRO A 448 6.28 13.02 3.43
N LEU A 449 7.33 12.34 3.90
CA LEU A 449 7.27 11.55 5.13
C LEU A 449 7.60 12.42 6.35
N THR A 450 6.60 12.68 7.18
CA THR A 450 6.78 13.14 8.56
C THR A 450 6.49 11.99 9.51
N VAL A 451 6.93 12.04 10.76
CA VAL A 451 6.66 10.96 11.74
C VAL A 451 5.15 10.62 11.86
N PRO A 452 4.23 11.60 11.92
CA PRO A 452 2.79 11.29 11.90
C PRO A 452 2.33 10.54 10.64
N VAL A 453 2.90 10.85 9.47
CA VAL A 453 2.59 10.16 8.20
C VAL A 453 3.15 8.75 8.19
N MET A 454 4.37 8.57 8.71
CA MET A 454 4.95 7.23 8.85
C MET A 454 4.07 6.33 9.73
N ARG A 455 3.50 6.88 10.80
CA ARG A 455 2.54 6.18 11.67
C ARG A 455 1.21 5.89 10.97
N LEU A 456 0.72 6.79 10.10
CA LEU A 456 -0.44 6.50 9.25
C LEU A 456 -0.16 5.36 8.27
N VAL A 457 1.01 5.37 7.63
CA VAL A 457 1.44 4.27 6.75
C VAL A 457 1.55 2.97 7.54
N GLN A 458 2.20 2.99 8.70
CA GLN A 458 2.29 1.86 9.62
C GLN A 458 0.90 1.29 10.00
N ALA A 459 -0.11 2.14 10.20
CA ALA A 459 -1.47 1.70 10.51
C ALA A 459 -2.27 1.24 9.27
N ALA A 460 -1.84 1.61 8.06
CA ALA A 460 -2.55 1.35 6.81
C ALA A 460 -2.03 0.15 6.01
N VAL A 461 -0.92 -0.47 6.45
CA VAL A 461 -0.43 -1.71 5.83
C VAL A 461 -1.32 -2.90 6.19
N PRO A 462 -1.45 -3.92 5.31
CA PRO A 462 -2.38 -5.04 5.52
C PRO A 462 -1.92 -6.08 6.57
N TRP A 463 -0.86 -5.79 7.33
CA TRP A 463 -0.35 -6.65 8.41
C TRP A 463 -0.13 -5.84 9.68
N ARG A 464 0.02 -6.50 10.83
CA ARG A 464 0.32 -5.83 12.09
C ARG A 464 1.76 -5.31 12.09
N ALA A 465 1.94 -4.02 11.83
CA ALA A 465 3.23 -3.34 11.91
C ALA A 465 3.36 -2.58 13.24
N GLU A 466 4.32 -2.97 14.06
CA GLU A 466 4.63 -2.34 15.34
C GLU A 466 5.67 -1.21 15.23
N THR A 467 5.80 -0.37 16.26
CA THR A 467 6.73 0.79 16.25
C THR A 467 8.19 0.35 16.16
N GLU A 468 8.53 -0.87 16.60
CA GLU A 468 9.83 -1.49 16.39
C GLU A 468 10.22 -1.58 14.91
N HIS A 469 9.31 -2.02 14.04
CA HIS A 469 9.56 -2.11 12.60
C HIS A 469 9.80 -0.73 11.98
N LEU A 470 9.06 0.28 12.44
CA LEU A 470 9.27 1.65 12.00
C LEU A 470 10.62 2.20 12.49
N ALA A 471 11.03 1.86 13.71
CA ALA A 471 12.32 2.21 14.26
C ALA A 471 13.48 1.55 13.50
N GLU A 472 13.36 0.28 13.12
CA GLU A 472 14.33 -0.40 12.26
C GLU A 472 14.53 0.31 10.92
N VAL A 473 13.44 0.73 10.25
CA VAL A 473 13.53 1.49 8.98
C VAL A 473 14.22 2.83 9.19
N PHE A 474 13.86 3.54 10.26
CA PHE A 474 14.39 4.86 10.58
C PHE A 474 15.88 4.83 10.96
N LEU A 475 16.30 3.79 11.70
CA LEU A 475 17.67 3.60 12.19
C LEU A 475 18.56 2.85 11.20
N GLY A 476 17.98 2.12 10.25
CA GLY A 476 18.67 1.32 9.24
C GLY A 476 19.51 2.12 8.23
N GLY A 477 19.53 3.45 8.33
CA GLY A 477 20.38 4.34 7.54
C GLY A 477 19.93 4.54 6.09
N LEU A 478 18.76 4.02 5.72
CA LEU A 478 18.16 4.24 4.40
C LEU A 478 17.44 5.59 4.30
N MET A 479 16.79 6.05 5.37
CA MET A 479 16.06 7.32 5.37
C MET A 479 17.01 8.51 5.60
N ARG A 480 16.73 9.63 4.93
CA ARG A 480 17.46 10.90 5.07
C ARG A 480 16.50 12.04 5.32
N GLN A 481 16.96 13.06 6.04
CA GLN A 481 16.25 14.33 6.15
C GLN A 481 16.39 15.09 4.81
N THR A 482 15.28 15.56 4.23
CA THR A 482 15.22 16.01 2.83
C THR A 482 15.43 17.52 2.62
N GLU A 483 15.31 18.36 3.65
CA GLU A 483 15.51 19.83 3.56
C GLU A 483 16.40 20.36 4.71
N PRO A 484 17.17 21.45 4.49
CA PRO A 484 17.82 22.18 5.58
C PRO A 484 16.75 22.66 6.55
N ALA A 485 17.03 22.60 7.85
CA ALA A 485 16.04 22.89 8.88
C ALA A 485 15.49 24.31 8.71
N ASP A 486 14.26 24.45 8.19
CA ASP A 486 13.47 25.65 8.44
C ASP A 486 13.30 25.73 9.95
N GLU A 487 14.02 26.65 10.59
CA GLU A 487 14.08 26.79 12.05
C GLU A 487 12.70 27.12 12.68
N GLN A 488 11.70 27.40 11.83
CA GLN A 488 10.35 27.81 12.20
C GLN A 488 9.34 26.65 12.30
N LEU A 489 9.64 25.45 11.78
CA LEU A 489 8.74 24.30 11.86
C LEU A 489 8.98 23.46 13.13
N PRO A 490 7.93 23.03 13.86
CA PRO A 490 8.07 22.13 15.00
C PRO A 490 8.81 20.84 14.62
N VAL A 491 9.67 20.33 15.51
CA VAL A 491 10.65 19.26 15.21
C VAL A 491 9.99 17.97 14.67
N GLN A 492 8.76 17.66 15.05
CA GLN A 492 8.01 16.50 14.53
C GLN A 492 7.60 16.59 13.05
N HIS A 493 7.64 17.79 12.48
CA HIS A 493 7.26 18.06 11.09
C HIS A 493 8.48 18.13 10.18
N ARG A 494 9.66 17.75 10.68
CA ARG A 494 10.83 17.50 9.84
C ARG A 494 10.49 16.44 8.80
N ARG A 495 10.87 16.73 7.56
CA ARG A 495 10.60 15.90 6.39
C ARG A 495 11.73 14.90 6.22
N PHE A 496 11.35 13.66 6.02
CA PHE A 496 12.22 12.55 5.70
C PHE A 496 11.87 12.02 4.31
N GLY A 497 12.85 11.35 3.70
CA GLY A 497 12.67 10.66 2.43
C GLY A 497 13.75 9.61 2.22
N PHE A 498 13.53 8.74 1.25
CA PHE A 498 14.54 7.78 0.80
C PHE A 498 15.37 8.42 -0.32
N PRO A 499 16.68 8.11 -0.44
CA PRO A 499 17.44 8.41 -1.64
C PRO A 499 16.72 7.84 -2.87
N ARG A 500 16.67 8.63 -3.95
CA ARG A 500 15.93 8.29 -5.18
C ARG A 500 16.14 6.86 -5.66
N ASP A 501 17.40 6.44 -5.75
CA ASP A 501 17.77 5.11 -6.24
C ASP A 501 17.41 3.99 -5.24
N ALA A 502 17.40 4.28 -3.93
CA ALA A 502 16.97 3.33 -2.91
C ALA A 502 15.45 3.18 -2.89
N GLN A 503 14.73 4.27 -3.17
CA GLN A 503 13.28 4.30 -3.27
C GLN A 503 12.77 3.41 -4.41
N GLU A 504 13.40 3.47 -5.59
CA GLU A 504 13.07 2.60 -6.74
C GLU A 504 13.17 1.11 -6.37
N ILE A 505 14.30 0.72 -5.78
CA ILE A 505 14.53 -0.66 -5.36
C ILE A 505 13.53 -1.10 -4.30
N LEU A 506 13.13 -0.22 -3.38
CA LEU A 506 12.13 -0.53 -2.35
C LEU A 506 10.72 -0.64 -2.93
N LEU A 507 10.32 0.21 -3.88
CA LEU A 507 9.01 0.14 -4.53
C LEU A 507 8.84 -1.18 -5.30
N ASP A 508 9.91 -1.69 -5.91
CA ASP A 508 9.93 -3.00 -6.59
C ASP A 508 9.70 -4.20 -5.65
N THR A 509 9.73 -4.01 -4.33
CA THR A 509 9.61 -5.11 -3.34
C THR A 509 8.17 -5.37 -2.90
N ALA A 510 7.23 -4.48 -3.21
CA ALA A 510 5.83 -4.57 -2.80
C ALA A 510 4.90 -4.49 -4.02
N SER A 511 3.72 -5.12 -3.93
CA SER A 511 2.75 -5.09 -5.03
C SER A 511 2.26 -3.66 -5.27
N PRO A 512 2.20 -3.19 -6.53
CA PRO A 512 1.67 -1.86 -6.85
C PRO A 512 0.23 -1.66 -6.35
N ILE A 513 -0.56 -2.73 -6.25
CA ILE A 513 -1.93 -2.71 -5.70
C ILE A 513 -1.91 -2.47 -4.19
N ASP A 514 -0.99 -3.10 -3.46
CA ASP A 514 -0.86 -2.94 -2.01
C ASP A 514 -0.32 -1.56 -1.66
N LEU A 515 0.63 -1.05 -2.46
CA LEU A 515 1.11 0.33 -2.37
C LEU A 515 -0.04 1.32 -2.62
N LEU A 516 -0.80 1.15 -3.72
CA LEU A 516 -1.99 1.96 -4.00
C LEU A 516 -3.05 1.89 -2.89
N ARG A 517 -3.28 0.71 -2.31
CA ARG A 517 -4.24 0.52 -1.21
C ARG A 517 -3.77 1.26 0.04
N THR A 518 -2.51 1.14 0.41
CA THR A 518 -1.93 1.87 1.54
C THR A 518 -1.96 3.37 1.29
N THR A 519 -1.59 3.85 0.10
CA THR A 519 -1.66 5.28 -0.25
C THR A 519 -3.09 5.80 -0.19
N ARG A 520 -4.09 5.06 -0.72
CA ARG A 520 -5.52 5.41 -0.61
C ARG A 520 -5.99 5.42 0.83
N ALA A 521 -5.69 4.39 1.62
CA ALA A 521 -6.08 4.32 3.03
C ALA A 521 -5.49 5.47 3.85
N VAL A 522 -4.22 5.83 3.61
CA VAL A 522 -3.58 7.00 4.23
C VAL A 522 -4.27 8.29 3.78
N THR A 523 -4.56 8.43 2.49
CA THR A 523 -5.26 9.59 1.92
C THR A 523 -6.66 9.74 2.50
N ASP A 524 -7.44 8.67 2.54
CA ASP A 524 -8.80 8.64 3.11
C ASP A 524 -8.77 8.96 4.60
N ARG A 525 -7.80 8.40 5.34
CA ARG A 525 -7.64 8.69 6.76
C ARG A 525 -7.32 10.17 6.97
N LEU A 526 -6.42 10.74 6.18
CA LEU A 526 -6.13 12.17 6.20
C LEU A 526 -7.38 13.01 5.88
N ARG A 527 -8.18 12.63 4.87
CA ARG A 527 -9.45 13.29 4.52
C ARG A 527 -10.45 13.30 5.68
N THR A 528 -10.59 12.18 6.40
CA THR A 528 -11.51 12.10 7.55
C THR A 528 -11.10 12.96 8.75
N LEU A 529 -9.83 13.41 8.78
CA LEU A 529 -9.27 14.20 9.86
C LEU A 529 -9.28 15.71 9.57
N VAL A 530 -9.66 16.12 8.35
CA VAL A 530 -9.80 17.52 7.93
C VAL A 530 -10.86 18.22 8.78
N GLY A 531 -10.51 19.38 9.36
CA GLY A 531 -11.44 20.24 10.11
C GLY A 531 -11.66 19.89 11.59
N ARG A 532 -10.86 18.98 12.19
CA ARG A 532 -11.12 18.48 13.57
C ARG A 532 -10.07 18.78 14.66
N SER A 533 -8.87 19.32 14.37
CA SER A 533 -7.88 19.59 15.45
C SER A 533 -6.58 20.24 14.98
N PRO A 534 -5.80 20.93 15.84
CA PRO A 534 -4.82 21.93 15.40
C PRO A 534 -3.31 21.57 15.22
N ASP A 535 -2.84 20.31 15.10
CA ASP A 535 -1.37 20.03 15.08
C ASP A 535 -0.79 19.19 13.90
N PHE A 536 -0.95 19.65 12.65
CA PHE A 536 -0.35 19.00 11.48
C PHE A 536 -0.23 19.96 10.31
N PRO A 537 0.95 20.12 9.70
CA PRO A 537 1.11 20.80 8.43
C PRO A 537 1.01 19.75 7.30
N ALA A 538 -0.19 19.23 7.04
CA ALA A 538 -0.57 19.04 5.65
C ALA A 538 -1.52 20.17 5.32
N TRP A 539 -1.03 21.05 4.48
CA TRP A 539 -1.81 22.17 4.04
C TRP A 539 -2.82 21.67 3.01
N LEU A 540 -4.08 21.58 3.42
CA LEU A 540 -5.20 21.47 2.50
C LEU A 540 -5.65 22.90 2.19
N ALA A 541 -5.60 23.32 0.92
CA ALA A 541 -6.19 24.60 0.52
C ALA A 541 -7.69 24.59 0.85
N HIS A 542 -8.15 25.52 1.68
CA HIS A 542 -9.56 25.65 2.06
C HIS A 542 -9.96 27.12 1.99
N PRO A 543 -11.02 27.51 1.25
CA PRO A 543 -11.40 28.92 1.03
C PRO A 543 -11.70 29.76 2.29
N SER A 544 -11.74 29.11 3.46
CA SER A 544 -12.07 29.70 4.77
C SER A 544 -11.03 29.36 5.86
N GLY A 545 -9.83 28.88 5.48
CA GLY A 545 -8.73 28.64 6.42
C GLY A 545 -8.12 29.94 6.97
N THR A 546 -7.56 29.92 8.17
CA THR A 546 -7.05 31.12 8.87
C THR A 546 -5.52 31.27 8.90
N GLY A 547 -4.75 30.29 8.40
CA GLY A 547 -3.27 30.33 8.37
C GLY A 547 -2.70 30.62 6.97
N GLU A 548 -1.50 31.19 6.88
CA GLU A 548 -0.83 31.48 5.60
C GLU A 548 0.01 30.27 5.11
N LEU A 549 -0.10 29.91 3.82
CA LEU A 549 0.74 28.89 3.18
C LEU A 549 2.18 29.39 3.05
N LEU A 550 3.16 28.61 3.52
CA LEU A 550 4.58 28.89 3.25
C LEU A 550 4.89 28.70 1.75
N PRO A 551 5.74 29.55 1.15
CA PRO A 551 6.15 29.40 -0.25
C PRO A 551 6.77 28.02 -0.51
N GLY A 552 6.29 27.30 -1.52
CA GLY A 552 6.83 25.98 -1.93
C GLY A 552 6.12 24.74 -1.37
N THR A 553 5.00 24.90 -0.67
CA THR A 553 4.22 23.77 -0.12
C THR A 553 3.46 23.00 -1.22
N ARG A 554 3.71 21.69 -1.36
CA ARG A 554 2.97 20.79 -2.28
C ARG A 554 1.82 20.03 -1.57
N PRO A 555 0.66 19.82 -2.21
CA PRO A 555 -0.45 19.07 -1.62
C PRO A 555 -0.11 17.58 -1.39
N PHE A 556 -0.62 17.03 -0.28
CA PHE A 556 -0.25 15.73 0.29
C PHE A 556 -0.71 14.49 -0.49
N ALA A 557 -1.62 14.68 -1.46
CA ALA A 557 -2.23 13.60 -2.22
C ALA A 557 -1.83 13.71 -3.69
N TRP A 558 -0.53 13.55 -3.94
CA TRP A 558 -0.05 13.12 -5.24
C TRP A 558 0.56 11.74 -5.06
N LEU A 559 0.00 10.75 -5.76
CA LEU A 559 0.66 9.47 -5.96
C LEU A 559 2.03 9.81 -6.55
N GLU A 560 3.13 9.44 -5.89
CA GLU A 560 4.45 9.85 -6.37
C GLU A 560 4.61 9.50 -7.84
N ASP A 561 5.15 10.45 -8.62
CA ASP A 561 5.60 10.35 -10.00
C ASP A 561 6.19 8.99 -10.38
N ARG A 562 6.89 8.37 -9.43
CA ARG A 562 7.59 7.09 -9.56
C ARG A 562 6.74 5.89 -9.18
N LEU A 563 5.83 5.99 -8.22
CA LEU A 563 4.77 4.99 -8.03
C LEU A 563 3.85 4.99 -9.27
N LEU A 564 3.54 6.17 -9.83
CA LEU A 564 2.88 6.30 -11.12
C LEU A 564 3.72 5.68 -12.23
N THR A 565 5.03 5.97 -12.33
CA THR A 565 5.92 5.36 -13.34
C THR A 565 6.03 3.83 -13.18
N HIS A 566 6.08 3.33 -11.96
CA HIS A 566 6.08 1.91 -11.61
C HIS A 566 4.72 1.24 -11.89
N LEU A 567 3.63 2.02 -11.84
CA LEU A 567 2.28 1.67 -12.32
C LEU A 567 2.08 1.96 -13.82
N GLY A 568 3.09 2.46 -14.54
CA GLY A 568 3.06 2.75 -15.97
C GLY A 568 2.48 4.11 -16.40
N ALA A 569 2.31 5.08 -15.50
CA ALA A 569 1.80 6.44 -15.74
C ALA A 569 2.89 7.52 -15.55
N ARG A 570 2.95 8.55 -16.42
CA ARG A 570 3.90 9.68 -16.29
C ARG A 570 3.33 10.83 -15.43
N PRO A 571 4.18 11.62 -14.73
CA PRO A 571 3.74 12.71 -13.87
C PRO A 571 3.62 14.06 -14.59
N MET A 572 2.53 14.79 -14.37
CA MET A 572 2.26 16.18 -14.79
C MET A 572 3.15 17.25 -14.11
N ALA A 573 3.51 18.31 -14.84
CA ALA A 573 4.24 19.47 -14.32
C ALA A 573 3.31 20.44 -13.52
N PRO A 574 3.83 21.24 -12.55
CA PRO A 574 3.03 22.16 -11.75
C PRO A 574 2.64 23.44 -12.50
N THR A 575 1.39 23.86 -12.34
CA THR A 575 0.69 24.93 -13.07
C THR A 575 0.95 26.33 -12.48
N PRO A 576 1.27 27.38 -13.29
CA PRO A 576 1.21 28.78 -12.87
C PRO A 576 -0.17 29.44 -13.08
N GLU A 577 -0.43 30.50 -12.31
CA GLU A 577 -1.69 31.27 -12.13
C GLU A 577 -2.33 31.85 -13.42
N ARG A 578 -3.67 32.03 -13.36
CA ARG A 578 -4.61 32.39 -14.45
C ARG A 578 -4.51 33.84 -14.96
N VAL A 579 -4.58 34.01 -16.29
CA VAL A 579 -5.01 35.25 -17.00
C VAL A 579 -5.88 34.86 -18.21
N THR A 580 -6.95 35.61 -18.47
CA THR A 580 -8.01 35.34 -19.48
C THR A 580 -7.75 35.99 -20.85
N GLY A 581 -7.85 35.23 -21.95
CA GLY A 581 -8.03 35.75 -23.32
C GLY A 581 -7.80 34.70 -24.44
N HIS A 582 -8.80 34.43 -25.29
CA HIS A 582 -8.67 33.62 -26.51
C HIS A 582 -8.93 34.49 -27.76
N GLU A 583 -8.09 34.36 -28.80
CA GLU A 583 -8.30 34.90 -30.16
C GLU A 583 -8.78 33.80 -31.12
N ASP A 584 -9.67 34.17 -32.05
CA ASP A 584 -10.42 33.33 -33.00
C ASP A 584 -9.54 32.48 -33.96
N VAL A 585 -9.69 31.15 -33.94
CA VAL A 585 -9.19 30.25 -35.01
C VAL A 585 -10.26 30.15 -36.11
N ARG A 586 -9.99 30.67 -37.32
CA ARG A 586 -10.92 30.63 -38.47
C ARG A 586 -10.56 29.54 -39.48
N LEU A 587 -11.55 28.76 -39.95
CA LEU A 587 -11.38 27.81 -41.05
C LEU A 587 -11.05 28.53 -42.37
N PRO A 588 -10.25 27.93 -43.29
CA PRO A 588 -9.90 28.56 -44.56
C PRO A 588 -11.12 28.96 -45.40
N SER A 589 -11.18 30.21 -45.85
CA SER A 589 -12.27 30.76 -46.67
C SER A 589 -12.49 30.00 -47.99
N GLU A 590 -11.46 29.31 -48.49
CA GLU A 590 -11.46 28.54 -49.73
C GLU A 590 -12.29 27.23 -49.66
N LEU A 591 -12.66 26.80 -48.45
CA LEU A 591 -13.67 25.74 -48.21
C LEU A 591 -15.07 26.09 -48.78
N ALA A 592 -15.26 27.31 -49.28
CA ALA A 592 -16.43 27.73 -50.05
C ALA A 592 -16.66 26.93 -51.35
N THR A 593 -15.64 26.25 -51.89
CA THR A 593 -15.70 25.67 -53.26
C THR A 593 -15.45 24.17 -53.38
N ALA A 594 -15.09 23.45 -52.32
CA ALA A 594 -14.84 22.00 -52.37
C ALA A 594 -16.05 21.20 -51.87
N PRO A 595 -16.82 20.52 -52.75
CA PRO A 595 -17.93 19.69 -52.28
C PRO A 595 -17.42 18.37 -51.70
N SER A 596 -17.54 18.20 -50.38
CA SER A 596 -17.45 16.91 -49.68
C SER A 596 -18.67 16.01 -49.91
N TRP A 597 -19.71 16.55 -50.55
CA TRP A 597 -20.99 15.89 -50.84
C TRP A 597 -21.37 16.13 -52.29
N LEU A 598 -21.69 15.05 -53.02
CA LEU A 598 -22.03 15.09 -54.43
C LEU A 598 -23.55 14.95 -54.62
N PRO A 599 -24.12 15.48 -55.72
CA PRO A 599 -25.49 15.14 -56.10
C PRO A 599 -25.69 13.63 -56.26
N LEU A 600 -26.91 13.15 -56.00
CA LEU A 600 -27.28 11.76 -56.26
C LEU A 600 -27.10 11.41 -57.74
N ARG A 601 -26.63 10.19 -58.01
CA ARG A 601 -26.60 9.58 -59.34
C ARG A 601 -27.92 8.85 -59.58
N LEU A 602 -28.24 8.60 -60.86
CA LEU A 602 -29.45 7.85 -61.25
C LEU A 602 -29.57 6.47 -60.59
N GLN A 603 -28.44 5.85 -60.27
CA GLN A 603 -28.33 4.53 -59.64
C GLN A 603 -28.35 4.54 -58.10
N ASP A 604 -28.38 5.72 -57.48
CA ASP A 604 -28.40 5.86 -56.03
C ASP A 604 -29.85 5.75 -55.50
N LEU A 605 -29.98 5.40 -54.22
CA LEU A 605 -31.26 5.47 -53.53
C LEU A 605 -31.73 6.95 -53.49
N HIS A 606 -33.03 7.16 -53.68
CA HIS A 606 -33.65 8.49 -53.57
C HIS A 606 -34.42 8.67 -52.25
N ALA A 607 -34.72 7.57 -51.55
CA ALA A 607 -35.34 7.58 -50.24
C ALA A 607 -34.85 6.39 -49.41
N LEU A 608 -34.77 6.56 -48.09
CA LEU A 608 -34.36 5.53 -47.14
C LEU A 608 -35.06 5.73 -45.79
N GLY A 609 -35.94 4.80 -45.42
CA GLY A 609 -36.81 5.01 -44.27
C GLY A 609 -37.74 6.23 -44.50
N PRO A 610 -37.95 7.10 -43.50
CA PRO A 610 -38.74 8.32 -43.65
C PRO A 610 -38.00 9.46 -44.36
N TYR A 611 -36.76 9.25 -44.79
CA TYR A 611 -35.90 10.32 -45.31
C TYR A 611 -35.80 10.30 -46.84
N THR A 612 -35.99 11.46 -47.47
CA THR A 612 -35.69 11.72 -48.88
C THR A 612 -34.21 12.08 -49.02
N LEU A 613 -33.47 11.35 -49.85
CA LEU A 613 -32.03 11.54 -50.02
C LEU A 613 -31.75 12.71 -50.97
N LEU A 614 -30.77 13.55 -50.62
CA LEU A 614 -30.43 14.77 -51.33
C LEU A 614 -29.02 14.71 -51.93
N GLN A 615 -28.06 14.19 -51.16
CA GLN A 615 -26.65 14.18 -51.52
C GLN A 615 -25.99 12.87 -51.07
N ARG A 616 -24.91 12.46 -51.74
CA ARG A 616 -24.11 11.27 -51.43
C ARG A 616 -22.66 11.65 -51.06
N ASP A 617 -21.99 10.78 -50.34
CA ASP A 617 -20.55 10.92 -50.07
C ASP A 617 -19.69 10.86 -51.35
N THR A 618 -18.44 11.32 -51.26
CA THR A 618 -17.48 11.33 -52.37
C THR A 618 -16.88 9.96 -52.71
N SER A 619 -17.47 8.86 -52.22
CA SER A 619 -16.95 7.52 -52.47
C SER A 619 -16.96 7.19 -53.97
N GLY A 620 -15.86 6.59 -54.45
CA GLY A 620 -15.72 6.21 -55.87
C GLY A 620 -16.65 5.06 -56.30
N GLY A 621 -17.22 4.32 -55.35
CA GLY A 621 -18.10 3.17 -55.55
C GLY A 621 -19.53 3.39 -55.03
N LYS A 622 -20.13 2.35 -54.42
CA LYS A 622 -21.42 2.45 -53.73
C LYS A 622 -21.30 3.44 -52.55
N PRO A 623 -22.21 4.43 -52.43
CA PRO A 623 -22.21 5.36 -51.29
C PRO A 623 -22.27 4.63 -49.96
N THR A 624 -21.52 5.13 -48.98
CA THR A 624 -21.60 4.64 -47.59
C THR A 624 -22.32 5.63 -46.68
N ALA A 625 -22.54 6.85 -47.16
CA ALA A 625 -23.35 7.84 -46.49
C ALA A 625 -24.13 8.71 -47.48
N TYR A 626 -25.29 9.19 -47.02
CA TYR A 626 -26.14 10.16 -47.69
C TYR A 626 -26.51 11.30 -46.74
N ILE A 627 -26.82 12.48 -47.29
CA ILE A 627 -27.60 13.49 -46.58
C ILE A 627 -29.03 13.35 -47.05
N GLY A 628 -29.96 13.26 -46.11
CA GLY A 628 -31.39 13.21 -46.39
C GLY A 628 -32.18 14.17 -45.51
N GLU A 629 -33.43 14.41 -45.88
CA GLU A 629 -34.40 15.21 -45.13
C GLU A 629 -35.66 14.39 -44.86
N ASP A 630 -36.26 14.55 -43.69
CA ASP A 630 -37.58 13.98 -43.39
C ASP A 630 -38.72 14.87 -43.90
N GLU A 631 -39.96 14.44 -43.67
CA GLU A 631 -41.17 15.18 -44.06
C GLU A 631 -41.30 16.56 -43.35
N GLU A 632 -40.61 16.74 -42.21
CA GLU A 632 -40.58 17.98 -41.44
C GLU A 632 -39.45 18.93 -41.92
N GLY A 633 -38.63 18.50 -42.89
CA GLY A 633 -37.53 19.26 -43.46
C GLY A 633 -36.25 19.21 -42.62
N GLN A 634 -36.18 18.35 -41.60
CA GLN A 634 -34.98 18.18 -40.80
C GLN A 634 -33.96 17.32 -41.55
N ARG A 635 -32.74 17.86 -41.69
CA ARG A 635 -31.64 17.19 -42.39
C ARG A 635 -30.84 16.28 -41.46
N VAL A 636 -30.55 15.07 -41.92
CA VAL A 636 -29.78 14.04 -41.22
C VAL A 636 -28.67 13.46 -42.09
N LEU A 637 -27.65 12.92 -41.44
CA LEU A 637 -26.62 12.11 -42.06
C LEU A 637 -27.00 10.63 -41.98
N LEU A 638 -27.30 10.00 -43.10
CA LEU A 638 -27.68 8.60 -43.20
C LEU A 638 -26.46 7.73 -43.51
N ARG A 639 -26.12 6.82 -42.60
CA ARG A 639 -25.07 5.80 -42.76
C ARG A 639 -25.65 4.50 -43.27
N VAL A 640 -24.98 3.94 -44.28
CA VAL A 640 -25.33 2.66 -44.90
C VAL A 640 -24.09 1.80 -45.13
N SER A 641 -24.27 0.49 -45.26
CA SER A 641 -23.17 -0.43 -45.59
C SER A 641 -22.87 -0.42 -47.08
N SER A 642 -21.59 -0.42 -47.46
CA SER A 642 -21.16 -0.62 -48.85
C SER A 642 -21.54 -1.99 -49.43
N SER A 643 -21.89 -2.93 -48.55
CA SER A 643 -22.27 -4.32 -48.88
C SER A 643 -23.67 -4.63 -48.36
N PHE A 644 -24.68 -3.96 -48.92
CA PHE A 644 -26.11 -4.12 -48.56
C PHE A 644 -26.61 -5.57 -48.50
N ASP A 645 -25.98 -6.46 -49.29
CA ASP A 645 -26.41 -7.85 -49.48
C ASP A 645 -25.76 -8.85 -48.49
N SER A 646 -24.93 -8.39 -47.56
CA SER A 646 -24.22 -9.25 -46.60
C SER A 646 -24.90 -9.24 -45.22
N PRO A 647 -25.11 -10.40 -44.57
CA PRO A 647 -25.54 -10.48 -43.18
C PRO A 647 -24.64 -9.67 -42.22
N ALA A 648 -23.37 -9.48 -42.58
CA ALA A 648 -22.44 -8.67 -41.80
C ALA A 648 -22.79 -7.17 -41.80
N ALA A 649 -23.55 -6.66 -42.78
CA ALA A 649 -23.89 -5.23 -42.86
C ALA A 649 -24.67 -4.72 -41.62
N GLN A 650 -25.55 -5.56 -41.07
CA GLN A 650 -26.30 -5.26 -39.86
C GLN A 650 -25.39 -5.21 -38.64
N GLU A 651 -24.51 -6.20 -38.50
CA GLU A 651 -23.55 -6.28 -37.40
C GLU A 651 -22.58 -5.09 -37.40
N LEU A 652 -22.09 -4.69 -38.58
CA LEU A 652 -21.19 -3.53 -38.74
C LEU A 652 -21.85 -2.22 -38.31
N LEU A 653 -23.10 -1.99 -38.73
CA LEU A 653 -23.84 -0.78 -38.36
C LEU A 653 -24.31 -0.83 -36.90
N ASP A 654 -24.55 -2.01 -36.33
CA ASP A 654 -24.82 -2.15 -34.91
C ASP A 654 -23.61 -1.78 -34.04
N VAL A 655 -22.41 -2.21 -34.44
CA VAL A 655 -21.16 -1.80 -33.78
C VAL A 655 -20.99 -0.28 -33.83
N GLU A 656 -21.27 0.33 -34.99
CA GLU A 656 -21.25 1.79 -35.14
C GLU A 656 -22.30 2.46 -34.23
N ARG A 657 -23.53 1.96 -34.19
CA ARG A 657 -24.59 2.44 -33.31
C ARG A 657 -24.19 2.39 -31.83
N ARG A 658 -23.61 1.28 -31.38
CA ARG A 658 -23.17 1.10 -29.98
C ARG A 658 -22.04 2.05 -29.60
N ALA A 659 -21.06 2.22 -30.49
CA ALA A 659 -19.97 3.17 -30.26
C ALA A 659 -20.47 4.62 -30.20
N LEU A 660 -21.33 5.03 -31.14
CA LEU A 660 -21.92 6.38 -31.19
C LEU A 660 -22.78 6.69 -29.96
N ARG A 661 -23.62 5.74 -29.51
CA ARG A 661 -24.41 5.89 -28.28
C ARG A 661 -23.53 6.07 -27.05
N ARG A 662 -22.40 5.36 -26.96
CA ARG A 662 -21.47 5.46 -25.84
C ARG A 662 -20.67 6.77 -25.87
N MET A 663 -20.40 7.33 -27.04
CA MET A 663 -19.82 8.66 -27.18
C MET A 663 -20.77 9.78 -26.74
N GLY A 664 -22.08 9.55 -26.84
CA GLY A 664 -23.12 10.43 -26.28
C GLY A 664 -23.23 11.79 -26.97
N GLY A 665 -22.89 11.88 -28.25
CA GLY A 665 -22.92 13.15 -28.99
C GLY A 665 -21.71 14.07 -28.77
N VAL A 666 -20.74 13.66 -27.95
CA VAL A 666 -19.50 14.41 -27.66
C VAL A 666 -18.36 13.85 -28.50
N TYR A 667 -17.76 14.67 -29.38
CA TYR A 667 -16.75 14.27 -30.38
C TYR A 667 -17.23 13.22 -31.40
N ALA A 668 -18.53 12.95 -31.47
CA ALA A 668 -19.16 12.06 -32.43
C ALA A 668 -20.63 12.51 -32.64
N PRO A 669 -21.24 12.29 -33.81
CA PRO A 669 -22.62 12.69 -34.04
C PRO A 669 -23.58 11.83 -33.19
N ALA A 670 -24.66 12.45 -32.72
CA ALA A 670 -25.72 11.74 -32.01
C ALA A 670 -26.53 10.85 -32.97
N VAL A 671 -26.93 9.66 -32.51
CA VAL A 671 -27.85 8.79 -33.24
C VAL A 671 -29.26 9.36 -33.13
N VAL A 672 -29.88 9.65 -34.26
CA VAL A 672 -31.26 10.19 -34.35
C VAL A 672 -32.25 9.05 -34.50
N ASP A 673 -32.00 8.17 -35.48
CA ASP A 673 -32.87 7.03 -35.78
C ASP A 673 -32.04 5.91 -36.45
N GLY A 674 -32.61 4.74 -36.67
CA GLY A 674 -31.95 3.69 -37.43
C GLY A 674 -32.78 2.42 -37.52
N ASN A 675 -32.77 1.81 -38.70
CA ASN A 675 -33.38 0.51 -38.93
C ASN A 675 -32.30 -0.52 -39.33
N LEU A 676 -31.91 -1.34 -38.35
CA LEU A 676 -30.92 -2.39 -38.52
C LEU A 676 -31.53 -3.78 -38.72
N ALA A 677 -32.71 -4.03 -38.16
CA ALA A 677 -33.37 -5.33 -38.16
C ALA A 677 -34.55 -5.31 -39.14
N ASN A 678 -34.61 -6.27 -40.06
CA ASN A 678 -35.70 -6.44 -41.05
C ASN A 678 -35.78 -5.38 -42.17
N ALA A 679 -34.75 -4.54 -42.36
CA ALA A 679 -34.64 -3.67 -43.54
C ALA A 679 -33.90 -4.36 -44.68
N VAL A 680 -34.38 -4.20 -45.93
CA VAL A 680 -33.67 -4.62 -47.15
C VAL A 680 -32.29 -3.96 -47.25
N THR A 681 -32.19 -2.73 -46.74
CA THR A 681 -30.97 -1.94 -46.67
C THR A 681 -30.83 -1.41 -45.24
N PRO A 682 -29.98 -2.01 -44.38
CA PRO A 682 -29.75 -1.52 -43.02
C PRO A 682 -29.18 -0.10 -43.01
N TRP A 683 -29.70 0.77 -42.13
CA TRP A 683 -29.32 2.18 -42.08
C TRP A 683 -29.34 2.79 -40.68
N LEU A 684 -28.52 3.82 -40.47
CA LEU A 684 -28.49 4.68 -39.28
C LEU A 684 -28.66 6.15 -39.69
N ALA A 685 -29.59 6.88 -39.07
CA ALA A 685 -29.69 8.33 -39.17
C ALA A 685 -28.94 8.98 -38.00
N LEU A 686 -28.03 9.89 -38.33
CA LEU A 686 -27.20 10.63 -37.40
C LEU A 686 -27.51 12.12 -37.52
N ARG A 687 -27.27 12.87 -36.43
CA ARG A 687 -27.34 14.33 -36.47
C ARG A 687 -26.34 14.85 -37.51
N LEU A 688 -26.81 15.67 -38.45
CA LEU A 688 -25.95 16.30 -39.44
C LEU A 688 -25.17 17.45 -38.78
N ASP A 689 -23.85 17.39 -38.85
CA ASP A 689 -23.01 18.52 -38.43
C ASP A 689 -22.91 19.55 -39.55
N THR A 690 -23.10 20.83 -39.20
CA THR A 690 -23.09 21.95 -40.13
C THR A 690 -22.13 23.04 -39.68
N LEU A 691 -21.63 23.83 -40.62
CA LEU A 691 -20.95 25.10 -40.39
C LEU A 691 -21.98 26.19 -40.03
N ALA A 692 -21.54 27.35 -39.52
CA ALA A 692 -22.42 28.48 -39.18
C ALA A 692 -23.27 28.99 -40.35
N ASP A 693 -22.82 28.79 -41.60
CA ASP A 693 -23.58 29.15 -42.82
C ASP A 693 -24.60 28.09 -43.25
N GLY A 694 -24.81 27.05 -42.44
CA GLY A 694 -25.78 25.97 -42.67
C GLY A 694 -25.32 24.90 -43.66
N ARG A 695 -24.09 24.99 -44.20
CA ARG A 695 -23.53 23.94 -45.06
C ARG A 695 -23.08 22.73 -44.23
N PRO A 696 -23.14 21.50 -44.76
CA PRO A 696 -22.60 20.32 -44.09
C PRO A 696 -21.12 20.46 -43.76
N ALA A 697 -20.71 19.99 -42.58
CA ALA A 697 -19.33 20.01 -42.13
C ALA A 697 -18.43 19.23 -43.12
N PRO A 698 -17.29 19.81 -43.55
CA PRO A 698 -16.33 19.12 -44.41
C PRO A 698 -15.62 18.00 -43.64
N THR A 699 -15.15 16.98 -44.36
CA THR A 699 -14.20 16.01 -43.79
C THR A 699 -12.83 16.66 -43.63
N LEU A 700 -12.03 16.19 -42.67
CA LEU A 700 -10.65 16.65 -42.51
C LEU A 700 -9.85 16.46 -43.81
N ARG A 701 -10.14 15.43 -44.61
CA ARG A 701 -9.54 15.27 -45.95
C ARG A 701 -9.76 16.49 -46.84
N ALA A 702 -11.00 16.98 -46.95
CA ALA A 702 -11.32 18.15 -47.76
C ALA A 702 -10.66 19.42 -47.19
N VAL A 703 -10.57 19.52 -45.86
CA VAL A 703 -9.85 20.62 -45.19
C VAL A 703 -8.36 20.58 -45.52
N LEU A 704 -7.70 19.42 -45.47
CA LEU A 704 -6.28 19.29 -45.80
C LEU A 704 -5.98 19.53 -47.28
N GLU A 705 -6.87 19.09 -48.19
CA GLU A 705 -6.75 19.33 -49.63
C GLU A 705 -6.87 20.83 -49.98
N ALA A 706 -7.77 21.56 -49.30
CA ALA A 706 -7.94 23.00 -49.50
C ALA A 706 -6.85 23.83 -48.80
N ALA A 707 -6.49 23.48 -47.57
CA ALA A 707 -5.53 24.24 -46.76
C ALA A 707 -4.07 24.00 -47.16
N GLY A 708 -3.75 22.88 -47.81
CA GLY A 708 -2.37 22.47 -48.08
C GLY A 708 -1.59 22.08 -46.81
N PRO A 709 -0.24 21.97 -46.88
CA PRO A 709 0.60 21.69 -45.71
C PRO A 709 0.49 22.78 -44.63
N GLN A 710 0.27 22.38 -43.37
CA GLN A 710 0.03 23.26 -42.23
C GLN A 710 1.04 23.04 -41.07
N PRO A 711 2.35 23.22 -41.28
CA PRO A 711 3.31 23.06 -40.18
C PRO A 711 3.17 24.19 -39.15
N GLY A 712 2.88 23.85 -37.90
CA GLY A 712 2.93 24.79 -36.77
C GLY A 712 1.90 25.93 -36.80
N THR A 713 0.81 25.79 -37.57
CA THR A 713 -0.25 26.82 -37.62
C THR A 713 -1.27 26.66 -36.48
N PRO A 714 -1.99 27.73 -36.07
CA PRO A 714 -3.05 27.62 -35.06
C PRO A 714 -4.13 26.59 -35.41
N LEU A 715 -4.47 26.48 -36.70
CA LEU A 715 -5.38 25.45 -37.21
C LEU A 715 -4.84 24.04 -36.99
N PHE A 716 -3.55 23.81 -37.26
CA PHE A 716 -2.91 22.52 -36.98
C PHE A 716 -2.93 22.19 -35.49
N THR A 717 -2.53 23.12 -34.63
CA THR A 717 -2.49 22.92 -33.17
C THR A 717 -3.90 22.63 -32.62
N TRP A 718 -4.91 23.36 -33.07
CA TRP A 718 -6.30 23.13 -32.69
C TRP A 718 -6.84 21.77 -33.16
N LEU A 719 -6.55 21.38 -34.42
CA LEU A 719 -6.93 20.08 -34.97
C LEU A 719 -6.26 18.93 -34.21
N ALA A 720 -4.95 19.04 -33.99
CA ALA A 720 -4.14 18.03 -33.34
C ALA A 720 -4.62 17.80 -31.90
N TRP A 721 -4.87 18.89 -31.17
CA TRP A 721 -5.36 18.83 -29.80
C TRP A 721 -6.77 18.22 -29.70
N ASN A 722 -7.72 18.67 -30.54
CA ASN A 722 -9.08 18.15 -30.51
C ASN A 722 -9.13 16.66 -30.90
N LEU A 723 -8.31 16.22 -31.86
CA LEU A 723 -8.27 14.80 -32.27
C LEU A 723 -7.73 13.91 -31.15
N ALA A 724 -6.64 14.34 -30.51
CA ALA A 724 -6.07 13.61 -29.39
C ALA A 724 -7.04 13.54 -28.20
N ARG A 725 -7.80 14.60 -27.93
CA ARG A 725 -8.86 14.61 -26.91
C ARG A 725 -10.03 13.69 -27.24
N ALA A 726 -10.48 13.70 -28.49
CA ALA A 726 -11.53 12.81 -28.96
C ALA A 726 -11.13 11.34 -28.75
N LEU A 727 -9.91 10.96 -29.14
CA LEU A 727 -9.40 9.60 -28.91
C LEU A 727 -9.17 9.26 -27.44
N SER A 728 -8.66 10.21 -26.65
CA SER A 728 -8.53 10.05 -25.19
C SER A 728 -9.88 9.76 -24.53
N ARG A 729 -10.96 10.42 -24.97
CA ARG A 729 -12.33 10.11 -24.55
C ARG A 729 -12.75 8.71 -24.98
N CYS A 730 -12.50 8.32 -26.23
CA CYS A 730 -12.79 6.97 -26.73
C CYS A 730 -12.16 5.92 -25.81
N HIS A 731 -10.85 6.05 -25.54
CA HIS A 731 -10.08 5.08 -24.77
C HIS A 731 -10.55 4.99 -23.32
N ARG A 732 -10.93 6.11 -22.69
CA ARG A 732 -11.53 6.11 -21.33
C ARG A 732 -12.88 5.40 -21.28
N LEU A 733 -13.66 5.50 -22.35
CA LEU A 733 -14.94 4.82 -22.49
C LEU A 733 -14.79 3.36 -22.92
N GLY A 734 -13.58 2.79 -22.96
CA GLY A 734 -13.34 1.42 -23.42
C GLY A 734 -13.53 1.22 -24.93
N LEU A 735 -13.54 2.30 -25.71
CA LEU A 735 -13.67 2.29 -27.16
C LEU A 735 -12.30 2.43 -27.83
N VAL A 736 -12.04 1.62 -28.85
CA VAL A 736 -10.95 1.84 -29.83
C VAL A 736 -11.60 2.07 -31.18
N HIS A 737 -11.28 3.16 -31.88
CA HIS A 737 -11.92 3.47 -33.16
C HIS A 737 -11.51 2.47 -34.25
N GLY A 738 -10.23 2.07 -34.28
CA GLY A 738 -9.71 0.97 -35.09
C GLY A 738 -9.61 1.23 -36.59
N ALA A 739 -10.00 2.42 -37.06
CA ALA A 739 -10.07 2.78 -38.48
C ALA A 739 -9.96 4.28 -38.77
N LEU A 740 -9.27 5.03 -37.89
CA LEU A 740 -9.19 6.49 -37.98
C LEU A 740 -8.41 6.93 -39.23
N ALA A 741 -8.98 7.85 -40.01
CA ALA A 741 -8.36 8.45 -41.20
C ALA A 741 -8.93 9.86 -41.46
N PRO A 742 -8.34 10.71 -42.33
CA PRO A 742 -8.86 12.05 -42.58
C PRO A 742 -10.30 12.08 -43.13
N GLY A 743 -10.76 10.99 -43.74
CA GLY A 743 -12.15 10.88 -44.21
C GLY A 743 -13.15 10.47 -43.11
N SER A 744 -12.67 10.02 -41.95
CA SER A 744 -13.49 9.58 -40.82
C SER A 744 -13.64 10.67 -39.74
N ILE A 745 -13.29 11.91 -40.07
CA ILE A 745 -13.27 13.07 -39.18
C ILE A 745 -14.02 14.20 -39.87
N LEU A 746 -15.08 14.71 -39.25
CA LEU A 746 -15.78 15.93 -39.66
C LEU A 746 -15.25 17.11 -38.86
N VAL A 747 -15.06 18.25 -39.52
CA VAL A 747 -14.51 19.47 -38.91
C VAL A 747 -15.55 20.57 -38.94
N THR A 748 -15.87 21.14 -37.78
CA THR A 748 -16.68 22.35 -37.65
C THR A 748 -15.81 23.53 -37.20
N GLU A 749 -16.41 24.71 -37.04
CA GLU A 749 -15.69 25.90 -36.57
C GLU A 749 -15.29 25.82 -35.08
N SER A 750 -15.98 24.99 -34.29
CA SER A 750 -15.82 24.91 -32.84
C SER A 750 -15.38 23.54 -32.32
N THR A 751 -15.53 22.47 -33.12
CA THR A 751 -15.16 21.11 -32.73
C THR A 751 -14.93 20.19 -33.93
N LEU A 752 -14.65 18.92 -33.67
CA LEU A 752 -14.63 17.86 -34.68
C LEU A 752 -15.42 16.66 -34.21
N HIS A 753 -15.96 15.90 -35.15
CA HIS A 753 -16.69 14.66 -34.85
C HIS A 753 -16.10 13.47 -35.61
N LEU A 754 -15.89 12.37 -34.89
CA LEU A 754 -15.45 11.10 -35.42
C LEU A 754 -16.64 10.31 -35.96
N ILE A 755 -16.50 9.79 -37.18
CA ILE A 755 -17.51 9.00 -37.89
C ILE A 755 -16.89 7.71 -38.42
N GLY A 756 -17.69 6.71 -38.82
CA GLY A 756 -17.16 5.48 -39.42
C GLY A 756 -16.72 4.44 -38.39
N TRP A 757 -17.55 4.22 -37.37
CA TRP A 757 -17.27 3.36 -36.21
C TRP A 757 -17.47 1.86 -36.45
N THR A 758 -17.69 1.44 -37.69
CA THR A 758 -17.93 0.02 -38.06
C THR A 758 -16.82 -0.96 -37.68
N SER A 759 -15.62 -0.46 -37.36
CA SER A 759 -14.46 -1.24 -36.91
C SER A 759 -14.05 -0.98 -35.47
N ALA A 760 -14.94 -0.32 -34.72
CA ALA A 760 -14.70 -0.02 -33.33
C ALA A 760 -14.61 -1.31 -32.50
N ARG A 761 -13.73 -1.29 -31.50
CA ARG A 761 -13.66 -2.29 -30.44
C ARG A 761 -14.30 -1.70 -29.20
N ILE A 762 -15.18 -2.45 -28.54
CA ILE A 762 -15.91 -2.00 -27.34
C ILE A 762 -15.59 -2.99 -26.21
N ASP A 763 -15.01 -2.49 -25.12
CA ASP A 763 -14.67 -3.27 -23.92
C ASP A 763 -13.89 -4.56 -24.22
N GLY A 764 -12.96 -4.47 -25.18
CA GLY A 764 -12.11 -5.59 -25.59
C GLY A 764 -12.75 -6.56 -26.59
N SER A 765 -14.07 -6.51 -26.79
CA SER A 765 -14.81 -7.37 -27.72
C SER A 765 -14.65 -6.94 -29.17
N TRP A 766 -14.38 -7.92 -30.03
CA TRP A 766 -14.09 -7.72 -31.46
C TRP A 766 -15.39 -7.56 -32.28
N SER A 767 -15.39 -6.71 -33.32
CA SER A 767 -16.46 -6.68 -34.32
C SER A 767 -16.10 -7.59 -35.49
N ALA A 768 -17.04 -8.31 -36.12
CA ALA A 768 -16.74 -9.20 -37.26
C ALA A 768 -16.06 -8.53 -38.49
N SER A 769 -15.84 -7.21 -38.47
CA SER A 769 -15.16 -6.46 -39.52
C SER A 769 -13.63 -6.63 -39.51
N THR A 770 -13.10 -7.57 -40.30
CA THR A 770 -11.65 -7.67 -40.57
C THR A 770 -11.12 -6.57 -41.50
N ALA A 771 -11.98 -5.78 -42.16
CA ALA A 771 -11.58 -5.03 -43.35
C ALA A 771 -12.20 -3.62 -43.56
N SER A 772 -12.21 -2.72 -42.57
CA SER A 772 -12.58 -1.30 -42.85
C SER A 772 -11.43 -0.47 -43.40
N VAL A 773 -10.18 -0.77 -43.01
CA VAL A 773 -9.00 -0.05 -43.50
C VAL A 773 -8.25 -0.91 -44.51
N PRO A 774 -8.09 -0.45 -45.77
CA PRO A 774 -7.30 -1.15 -46.78
C PRO A 774 -5.92 -1.53 -46.24
N ALA A 775 -5.43 -2.72 -46.56
CA ALA A 775 -4.13 -3.21 -46.06
C ALA A 775 -2.95 -2.29 -46.42
N ASN A 776 -3.10 -1.50 -47.48
CA ASN A 776 -2.13 -0.51 -47.96
C ASN A 776 -2.41 0.92 -47.45
N SER A 777 -3.35 1.12 -46.53
CA SER A 777 -3.64 2.45 -46.00
C SER A 777 -2.48 2.95 -45.13
N PRO A 778 -1.97 4.18 -45.34
CA PRO A 778 -0.89 4.74 -44.53
C PRO A 778 -1.31 5.01 -43.08
N TYR A 779 -2.62 5.09 -42.82
CA TYR A 779 -3.18 5.28 -41.47
C TYR A 779 -3.38 3.97 -40.70
N ARG A 780 -3.12 2.81 -41.33
CA ARG A 780 -3.21 1.50 -40.69
C ARG A 780 -1.94 1.20 -39.92
N ALA A 781 -2.07 0.93 -38.62
CA ALA A 781 -0.93 0.59 -37.78
C ALA A 781 -0.28 -0.75 -38.22
N PRO A 782 1.05 -0.87 -38.19
CA PRO A 782 1.78 -2.01 -38.75
C PRO A 782 1.47 -3.35 -38.07
N GLU A 783 1.05 -3.33 -36.81
CA GLU A 783 0.63 -4.50 -36.04
C GLU A 783 -0.79 -5.00 -36.40
N VAL A 784 -1.57 -4.20 -37.12
CA VAL A 784 -2.93 -4.55 -37.56
C VAL A 784 -2.83 -5.49 -38.78
N THR A 785 -2.75 -6.80 -38.57
CA THR A 785 -2.70 -7.81 -39.64
C THR A 785 -4.08 -8.27 -40.11
N TYR A 786 -4.14 -9.07 -41.19
CA TYR A 786 -5.39 -9.63 -41.76
C TYR A 786 -6.21 -10.49 -40.77
N TRP A 787 -5.61 -10.93 -39.67
CA TRP A 787 -6.22 -11.81 -38.66
C TRP A 787 -6.70 -11.06 -37.40
N GLY A 788 -6.68 -9.72 -37.39
CA GLY A 788 -7.37 -8.92 -36.37
C GLY A 788 -6.69 -8.82 -34.99
N GLU A 789 -5.47 -9.35 -34.84
CA GLU A 789 -4.82 -9.53 -33.52
C GLU A 789 -4.17 -8.30 -32.90
N SER A 790 -4.36 -7.08 -33.42
CA SER A 790 -4.00 -5.89 -32.66
C SER A 790 -4.75 -4.62 -33.09
N ARG A 791 -5.97 -4.44 -32.56
CA ARG A 791 -6.70 -3.16 -32.55
C ARG A 791 -6.76 -2.61 -31.11
N ILE A 792 -5.59 -2.26 -30.60
CA ILE A 792 -5.40 -1.67 -29.28
C ILE A 792 -5.41 -0.14 -29.36
N THR A 793 -5.48 0.52 -28.21
CA THR A 793 -5.45 2.00 -28.11
C THR A 793 -4.23 2.61 -28.81
N ALA A 794 -3.08 1.93 -28.77
CA ALA A 794 -1.87 2.34 -29.49
C ALA A 794 -2.01 2.35 -31.02
N GLY A 795 -2.94 1.55 -31.58
CA GLY A 795 -3.27 1.56 -33.01
C GLY A 795 -3.99 2.86 -33.42
N ASP A 796 -4.91 3.35 -32.59
CA ASP A 796 -5.55 4.66 -32.82
C ASP A 796 -4.55 5.81 -32.71
N VAL A 797 -3.56 5.70 -31.81
CA VAL A 797 -2.48 6.69 -31.68
C VAL A 797 -1.60 6.71 -32.93
N TYR A 798 -1.31 5.55 -33.51
CA TYR A 798 -0.62 5.49 -34.79
C TYR A 798 -1.41 6.20 -35.89
N SER A 799 -2.71 5.91 -36.00
CA SER A 799 -3.58 6.57 -36.98
C SER A 799 -3.66 8.09 -36.74
N LEU A 800 -3.70 8.54 -35.49
CA LEU A 800 -3.60 9.96 -35.12
C LEU A 800 -2.29 10.56 -35.63
N GLY A 801 -1.14 9.95 -35.31
CA GLY A 801 0.17 10.42 -35.77
C GLY A 801 0.26 10.51 -37.29
N ALA A 802 -0.25 9.51 -38.01
CA ALA A 802 -0.28 9.50 -39.47
C ALA A 802 -1.18 10.60 -40.06
N VAL A 803 -2.33 10.90 -39.43
CA VAL A 803 -3.20 12.02 -39.82
C VAL A 803 -2.50 13.36 -39.61
N LEU A 804 -1.80 13.54 -38.48
CA LEU A 804 -1.09 14.78 -38.18
C LEU A 804 0.13 14.97 -39.08
N LEU A 805 0.88 13.92 -39.39
CA LEU A 805 1.96 13.98 -40.37
C LEU A 805 1.45 14.34 -41.77
N HIS A 806 0.27 13.86 -42.16
CA HIS A 806 -0.37 14.30 -43.40
C HIS A 806 -0.71 15.80 -43.35
N ALA A 807 -1.27 16.30 -42.24
CA ALA A 807 -1.56 17.72 -42.09
C ALA A 807 -0.30 18.59 -42.20
N VAL A 808 0.82 18.15 -41.63
CA VAL A 808 2.11 18.87 -41.69
C VAL A 808 2.73 18.83 -43.08
N THR A 809 2.74 17.66 -43.72
CA THR A 809 3.51 17.44 -44.96
C THR A 809 2.71 17.68 -46.24
N GLY A 810 1.39 17.79 -46.14
CA GLY A 810 0.44 17.93 -47.25
C GLY A 810 0.26 16.67 -48.09
N ARG A 811 0.84 15.54 -47.71
CA ARG A 811 0.60 14.23 -48.33
C ARG A 811 0.56 13.13 -47.28
N ALA A 812 -0.14 12.04 -47.56
CA ALA A 812 -0.08 10.86 -46.69
C ALA A 812 1.33 10.25 -46.73
N TRP A 813 1.75 9.68 -45.60
CA TRP A 813 3.13 9.26 -45.41
C TRP A 813 3.23 7.84 -44.86
N SER A 814 4.18 7.07 -45.37
CA SER A 814 4.39 5.66 -44.99
C SER A 814 5.49 5.54 -43.94
N PRO A 815 5.33 4.70 -42.90
CA PRO A 815 6.32 4.51 -41.84
C PRO A 815 7.69 4.01 -42.35
N TYR A 816 7.75 3.47 -43.57
CA TYR A 816 8.97 2.98 -44.20
C TYR A 816 9.80 4.07 -44.91
N GLU A 817 9.32 5.31 -44.95
CA GLU A 817 9.93 6.39 -45.72
C GLU A 817 10.74 7.38 -44.84
N GLN A 818 11.13 7.04 -43.60
CA GLN A 818 11.69 7.97 -42.58
C GLN A 818 12.76 8.94 -43.11
N ALA A 819 13.65 8.46 -43.98
CA ALA A 819 14.68 9.30 -44.60
C ALA A 819 14.12 10.38 -45.56
N GLU A 820 12.94 10.17 -46.15
CA GLU A 820 12.24 11.17 -46.96
C GLU A 820 11.45 12.18 -46.12
N LEU A 821 10.87 11.76 -44.98
CA LEU A 821 10.20 12.71 -44.06
C LEU A 821 11.16 13.68 -43.42
N ALA A 822 12.33 13.20 -42.99
CA ALA A 822 13.39 14.05 -42.45
C ALA A 822 13.89 15.10 -43.48
N ARG A 823 13.72 14.83 -44.79
CA ARG A 823 14.06 15.77 -45.88
C ARG A 823 12.88 16.64 -46.32
N ASN A 824 11.68 16.44 -45.77
CA ASN A 824 10.52 17.23 -46.13
C ASN A 824 10.60 18.64 -45.52
N ARG A 825 10.56 19.67 -46.38
CA ARG A 825 10.70 21.07 -45.97
C ARG A 825 9.65 21.56 -44.98
N HIS A 826 8.45 20.98 -44.96
CA HIS A 826 7.36 21.37 -44.06
C HIS A 826 7.47 20.63 -42.71
N PHE A 827 7.91 19.38 -42.71
CA PHE A 827 8.23 18.66 -41.47
C PHE A 827 9.40 19.31 -40.72
N ALA A 828 10.42 19.78 -41.44
CA ALA A 828 11.56 20.50 -40.86
C ALA A 828 11.22 21.88 -40.26
N GLN A 829 9.98 22.38 -40.46
CA GLN A 829 9.49 23.63 -39.86
C GLN A 829 8.85 23.42 -38.48
N LEU A 830 8.61 22.17 -38.06
CA LEU A 830 8.10 21.88 -36.73
C LEU A 830 9.17 22.13 -35.66
N ASP A 831 8.72 22.49 -34.45
CA ASP A 831 9.57 22.44 -33.27
C ASP A 831 10.03 21.01 -32.98
N GLU A 832 11.23 20.87 -32.43
CA GLU A 832 11.88 19.58 -32.19
C GLU A 832 10.99 18.65 -31.34
N ASP A 833 10.37 19.19 -30.29
CA ASP A 833 9.48 18.46 -29.40
C ASP A 833 8.21 17.94 -30.12
N LEU A 834 7.61 18.74 -31.00
CA LEU A 834 6.42 18.34 -31.77
C LEU A 834 6.79 17.34 -32.87
N ALA A 835 7.93 17.53 -33.53
CA ALA A 835 8.45 16.58 -34.51
C ALA A 835 8.71 15.22 -33.84
N GLU A 836 9.34 15.20 -32.66
CA GLU A 836 9.56 13.99 -31.87
C GLU A 836 8.23 13.35 -31.46
N LEU A 837 7.26 14.13 -30.96
CA LEU A 837 5.95 13.62 -30.56
C LEU A 837 5.23 12.93 -31.72
N LEU A 838 5.22 13.53 -32.92
CA LEU A 838 4.60 12.95 -34.11
C LEU A 838 5.30 11.69 -34.57
N LEU A 839 6.64 11.65 -34.54
CA LEU A 839 7.42 10.46 -34.86
C LEU A 839 7.17 9.33 -33.86
N ARG A 840 7.07 9.65 -32.57
CA ARG A 840 6.74 8.68 -31.53
C ARG A 840 5.35 8.08 -31.70
N CYS A 841 4.37 8.86 -32.17
CA CYS A 841 3.03 8.36 -32.47
C CYS A 841 3.03 7.29 -33.57
N VAL A 842 3.88 7.42 -34.60
CA VAL A 842 3.94 6.49 -35.74
C VAL A 842 5.03 5.43 -35.63
N MET A 843 5.58 5.19 -34.42
CA MET A 843 6.56 4.13 -34.22
C MET A 843 6.00 2.76 -34.58
N ARG A 844 6.89 1.88 -35.07
CA ARG A 844 6.52 0.53 -35.47
C ARG A 844 6.03 -0.30 -34.29
N GLU A 845 6.73 -0.22 -33.17
CA GLU A 845 6.39 -0.88 -31.91
C GLU A 845 5.28 -0.10 -31.17
N PRO A 846 4.14 -0.73 -30.84
CA PRO A 846 3.03 -0.06 -30.15
C PRO A 846 3.40 0.46 -28.76
N GLU A 847 4.31 -0.21 -28.04
CA GLU A 847 4.71 0.13 -26.68
C GLU A 847 5.53 1.43 -26.61
N GLY A 848 6.16 1.84 -27.71
CA GLY A 848 6.89 3.11 -27.77
C GLY A 848 5.96 4.31 -27.93
N ARG A 849 4.73 4.10 -28.42
CA ARG A 849 3.81 5.18 -28.77
C ARG A 849 3.27 5.84 -27.51
N PRO A 850 3.11 7.17 -27.48
CA PRO A 850 2.41 7.84 -26.38
C PRO A 850 0.93 7.40 -26.33
N THR A 851 0.26 7.65 -25.22
CA THR A 851 -1.20 7.51 -25.16
C THR A 851 -1.89 8.72 -25.82
N ALA A 852 -3.14 8.57 -26.27
CA ALA A 852 -3.91 9.69 -26.82
C ALA A 852 -4.06 10.85 -25.82
N ARG A 853 -4.07 10.56 -24.51
CA ARG A 853 -4.04 11.57 -23.45
C ARG A 853 -2.71 12.32 -23.42
N GLU A 854 -1.58 11.61 -23.44
CA GLU A 854 -0.25 12.26 -23.47
C GLU A 854 -0.06 13.13 -24.71
N VAL A 855 -0.59 12.71 -25.87
CA VAL A 855 -0.57 13.53 -27.09
C VAL A 855 -1.45 14.78 -26.92
N ALA A 856 -2.64 14.64 -26.33
CA ALA A 856 -3.53 15.77 -26.05
C ALA A 856 -2.91 16.76 -25.06
N ASP A 857 -2.30 16.27 -23.99
CA ASP A 857 -1.67 17.10 -22.96
C ASP A 857 -0.46 17.86 -23.55
N ALA A 858 0.39 17.18 -24.34
CA ALA A 858 1.54 17.79 -25.01
C ALA A 858 1.14 18.83 -26.08
N LEU A 859 0.00 18.65 -26.75
CA LEU A 859 -0.52 19.63 -27.72
C LEU A 859 -1.27 20.77 -27.02
N GLY A 860 -1.85 20.51 -25.84
CA GLY A 860 -2.58 21.50 -25.06
C GLY A 860 -1.68 22.62 -24.53
N THR A 861 -0.42 22.31 -24.21
CA THR A 861 0.58 23.32 -23.80
C THR A 861 0.96 24.28 -24.93
N ARG A 862 0.56 24.01 -26.18
CA ARG A 862 0.89 24.79 -27.37
C ARG A 862 -0.27 25.68 -27.85
N LEU A 863 -1.45 25.61 -27.22
CA LEU A 863 -2.58 26.47 -27.56
C LEU A 863 -2.42 27.87 -26.93
N PRO A 864 -2.62 28.96 -27.70
CA PRO A 864 -2.65 30.31 -27.14
C PRO A 864 -3.83 30.47 -26.16
N GLY A 865 -3.55 30.85 -24.91
CA GLY A 865 -4.58 31.18 -23.90
C GLY A 865 -5.18 29.98 -23.14
N GLY A 866 -4.39 28.93 -22.86
CA GLY A 866 -4.83 27.67 -22.26
C GLY A 866 -5.90 27.76 -21.15
N GLN A 867 -7.15 27.42 -21.51
CA GLN A 867 -8.16 27.01 -20.54
C GLN A 867 -7.90 25.56 -20.07
N GLU A 868 -8.00 25.34 -18.75
CA GLU A 868 -8.59 24.10 -18.24
C GLU A 868 -10.11 24.20 -18.39
N TRP A 869 -10.67 23.26 -19.15
CA TRP A 869 -12.10 22.99 -19.26
C TRP A 869 -12.61 22.42 -17.93
N GLU A 870 -13.53 23.12 -17.28
CA GLU A 870 -14.47 22.52 -16.33
C GLU A 870 -15.17 21.36 -17.03
N GLY A 871 -14.90 20.13 -16.60
CA GLY A 871 -15.79 19.03 -16.94
C GLY A 871 -17.18 19.44 -16.49
N VAL A 872 -18.08 19.67 -17.43
CA VAL A 872 -19.50 19.62 -17.14
C VAL A 872 -19.68 18.23 -16.52
N GLU A 873 -19.99 18.20 -15.22
CA GLU A 873 -20.70 17.10 -14.60
C GLU A 873 -22.04 16.98 -15.34
N GLU A 874 -22.03 16.35 -16.51
CA GLU A 874 -23.23 15.72 -17.02
C GLU A 874 -23.38 14.47 -16.18
N GLU A 875 -24.40 14.51 -15.32
CA GLU A 875 -24.93 13.41 -14.53
C GLU A 875 -24.69 12.09 -15.26
N THR A 876 -23.85 11.23 -14.69
CA THR A 876 -23.86 9.82 -15.04
C THR A 876 -25.29 9.33 -14.88
N PRO A 877 -25.95 8.83 -15.95
CA PRO A 877 -27.22 8.15 -15.75
C PRO A 877 -26.96 6.96 -14.82
N ASP A 878 -27.84 6.85 -13.83
CA ASP A 878 -27.86 5.80 -12.81
C ASP A 878 -27.55 4.41 -13.43
N PRO A 879 -26.51 3.69 -12.97
CA PRO A 879 -26.20 2.35 -13.44
C PRO A 879 -27.31 1.33 -13.12
N ALA A 880 -28.39 1.72 -12.44
CA ALA A 880 -29.52 0.87 -12.09
C ALA A 880 -30.61 0.69 -13.18
N ALA A 881 -30.47 1.27 -14.38
CA ALA A 881 -31.50 1.16 -15.43
C ALA A 881 -30.96 0.64 -16.78
N VAL A 882 -30.31 -0.52 -16.78
CA VAL A 882 -30.20 -1.35 -17.99
C VAL A 882 -30.61 -2.76 -17.60
N GLU A 883 -31.87 -3.11 -17.90
CA GLU A 883 -32.30 -4.50 -17.82
C GLU A 883 -31.44 -5.37 -18.75
N PRO A 884 -30.97 -6.54 -18.30
CA PRO A 884 -30.20 -7.43 -19.15
C PRO A 884 -31.15 -8.05 -20.19
N MET A 885 -31.10 -7.55 -21.42
CA MET A 885 -31.75 -8.20 -22.55
C MET A 885 -30.78 -9.21 -23.18
N GLU A 886 -31.16 -10.48 -23.10
CA GLU A 886 -30.43 -11.65 -23.58
C GLU A 886 -29.94 -11.50 -25.02
N ALA A 887 -28.62 -11.44 -25.20
CA ALA A 887 -27.96 -11.64 -26.48
C ALA A 887 -27.21 -12.98 -26.43
N HIS A 888 -27.50 -13.87 -27.38
CA HIS A 888 -26.87 -15.18 -27.48
C HIS A 888 -25.33 -15.05 -27.57
N ALA A 889 -24.62 -15.57 -26.56
CA ALA A 889 -23.17 -15.52 -26.43
C ALA A 889 -22.44 -16.59 -27.27
N PRO A 890 -21.22 -16.33 -27.76
CA PRO A 890 -20.28 -17.39 -28.12
C PRO A 890 -19.86 -18.12 -26.83
N GLU A 891 -20.06 -19.44 -26.77
CA GLU A 891 -19.96 -20.27 -25.56
C GLU A 891 -18.72 -19.97 -24.68
N ASP A 892 -18.96 -19.64 -23.41
CA ASP A 892 -17.91 -19.46 -22.41
C ASP A 892 -17.37 -20.83 -21.96
N HIS A 893 -16.37 -21.37 -22.68
CA HIS A 893 -15.72 -22.65 -22.37
C HIS A 893 -15.06 -22.72 -20.97
N ARG A 894 -15.01 -21.61 -20.22
CA ARG A 894 -14.40 -21.53 -18.89
C ARG A 894 -15.10 -22.44 -17.90
N GLU A 895 -16.43 -22.42 -17.85
CA GLU A 895 -17.22 -23.26 -16.94
C GLU A 895 -17.01 -24.75 -17.25
N GLN A 896 -16.92 -25.09 -18.54
CA GLN A 896 -16.63 -26.45 -18.98
C GLN A 896 -15.27 -26.94 -18.51
N TRP A 897 -14.22 -26.13 -18.64
CA TRP A 897 -12.89 -26.48 -18.16
C TRP A 897 -12.82 -26.61 -16.64
N GLN A 898 -13.46 -25.70 -15.91
CA GLN A 898 -13.52 -25.78 -14.45
C GLN A 898 -14.23 -27.04 -13.97
N ARG A 899 -15.33 -27.42 -14.62
CA ARG A 899 -16.03 -28.68 -14.34
C ARG A 899 -15.12 -29.89 -14.54
N ILE A 900 -14.40 -29.95 -15.66
CA ILE A 900 -13.43 -31.03 -15.93
C ILE A 900 -12.33 -31.07 -14.86
N ILE A 901 -11.80 -29.91 -14.46
CA ILE A 901 -10.74 -29.83 -13.44
C ILE A 901 -11.22 -30.31 -12.08
N ARG A 902 -12.49 -30.09 -11.75
CA ARG A 902 -13.11 -30.45 -10.47
C ARG A 902 -13.58 -31.90 -10.37
N GLU A 903 -13.53 -32.67 -11.47
CA GLU A 903 -13.92 -34.09 -11.44
C GLU A 903 -12.99 -34.89 -10.51
N PRO A 904 -13.54 -35.76 -9.63
CA PRO A 904 -12.72 -36.63 -8.78
C PRO A 904 -11.76 -37.50 -9.59
N LEU A 905 -10.52 -37.63 -9.12
CA LEU A 905 -9.52 -38.47 -9.78
C LEU A 905 -9.65 -39.92 -9.29
N GLU A 906 -9.72 -40.88 -10.20
CA GLU A 906 -9.80 -42.31 -9.86
C GLU A 906 -8.52 -42.85 -9.22
N ARG A 907 -7.37 -42.22 -9.50
CA ARG A 907 -6.06 -42.57 -8.93
C ARG A 907 -5.18 -41.33 -8.82
N PRO A 908 -4.19 -41.32 -7.91
CA PRO A 908 -3.20 -40.26 -7.84
C PRO A 908 -2.49 -40.08 -9.18
N LEU A 909 -2.32 -38.84 -9.62
CA LEU A 909 -1.75 -38.48 -10.90
C LEU A 909 -0.46 -37.67 -10.72
N ARG A 910 0.64 -38.16 -11.33
CA ARG A 910 1.93 -37.47 -11.31
C ARG A 910 2.22 -36.85 -12.66
N ILE A 911 2.33 -35.53 -12.67
CA ILE A 911 2.55 -34.73 -13.88
C ILE A 911 3.97 -34.18 -13.81
N THR A 912 4.82 -34.57 -14.75
CA THR A 912 6.19 -34.05 -14.83
C THR A 912 6.25 -32.92 -15.83
N LEU A 913 6.72 -31.76 -15.39
CA LEU A 913 7.02 -30.62 -16.24
C LEU A 913 8.51 -30.66 -16.59
N VAL A 914 8.82 -30.63 -17.89
CA VAL A 914 10.18 -30.64 -18.38
C VAL A 914 10.49 -29.39 -19.19
N GLY A 915 11.52 -28.65 -18.77
CA GLY A 915 12.03 -27.49 -19.49
C GLY A 915 13.19 -27.89 -20.39
N VAL A 916 13.04 -27.82 -21.72
CA VAL A 916 14.06 -28.33 -22.66
C VAL A 916 15.35 -27.48 -22.68
N ARG A 917 15.30 -26.24 -22.15
CA ARG A 917 16.43 -25.32 -21.98
C ARG A 917 16.20 -24.38 -20.79
N ASP A 918 17.26 -23.72 -20.34
CA ASP A 918 17.19 -22.68 -19.31
C ASP A 918 16.28 -21.51 -19.71
N GLY A 919 15.50 -21.00 -18.74
CA GLY A 919 14.71 -19.78 -18.92
C GLY A 919 13.46 -19.92 -19.80
N VAL A 920 13.01 -21.14 -20.10
CA VAL A 920 11.75 -21.40 -20.82
C VAL A 920 10.50 -21.21 -19.96
N GLY A 921 10.69 -21.00 -18.65
CA GLY A 921 9.61 -20.79 -17.69
C GLY A 921 9.01 -22.07 -17.11
N CYS A 922 9.74 -23.21 -17.12
CA CYS A 922 9.24 -24.49 -16.60
C CYS A 922 8.79 -24.40 -15.14
N THR A 923 9.67 -23.96 -14.23
CA THR A 923 9.35 -23.74 -12.82
C THR A 923 8.17 -22.79 -12.61
N THR A 924 8.09 -21.73 -13.41
CA THR A 924 6.95 -20.80 -13.36
C THR A 924 5.66 -21.50 -13.76
N THR A 925 5.69 -22.28 -14.86
CA THR A 925 4.54 -23.08 -15.30
C THR A 925 4.16 -24.15 -14.28
N THR A 926 5.12 -24.78 -13.59
CA THR A 926 4.87 -25.74 -12.50
C THR A 926 4.11 -25.08 -11.36
N MET A 927 4.60 -23.94 -10.88
CA MET A 927 3.97 -23.20 -9.79
C MET A 927 2.57 -22.69 -10.18
N MET A 928 2.42 -22.14 -11.39
CA MET A 928 1.14 -21.63 -11.87
C MET A 928 0.10 -22.72 -12.06
N LEU A 929 0.48 -23.82 -12.71
CA LEU A 929 -0.40 -24.97 -12.90
C LEU A 929 -0.81 -25.57 -11.56
N GLY A 930 0.14 -25.74 -10.63
CA GLY A 930 -0.11 -26.24 -9.29
C GLY A 930 -1.06 -25.35 -8.50
N ALA A 931 -0.88 -24.04 -8.60
CA ALA A 931 -1.75 -23.09 -7.94
C ALA A 931 -3.17 -23.13 -8.51
N VAL A 932 -3.33 -23.14 -9.85
CA VAL A 932 -4.65 -23.26 -10.50
C VAL A 932 -5.34 -24.58 -10.15
N LEU A 933 -4.61 -25.70 -10.13
CA LEU A 933 -5.18 -27.00 -9.77
C LEU A 933 -5.65 -27.03 -8.31
N ALA A 934 -4.83 -26.51 -7.39
CA ALA A 934 -5.19 -26.45 -5.97
C ALA A 934 -6.39 -25.53 -5.72
N ASP A 935 -6.39 -24.34 -6.34
CA ASP A 935 -7.49 -23.36 -6.23
C ASP A 935 -8.79 -23.87 -6.83
N GLN A 936 -8.76 -24.50 -8.00
CA GLN A 936 -9.99 -24.96 -8.63
C GLN A 936 -10.58 -26.20 -7.98
N ARG A 937 -9.74 -27.08 -7.42
CA ARG A 937 -10.15 -28.33 -6.76
C ARG A 937 -10.39 -28.16 -5.27
N GLN A 938 -9.87 -27.10 -4.64
CA GLN A 938 -9.84 -26.93 -3.18
C GLN A 938 -9.19 -28.13 -2.47
N GLU A 939 -8.14 -28.67 -3.08
CA GLU A 939 -7.37 -29.83 -2.59
C GLU A 939 -5.88 -29.47 -2.56
N HIS A 940 -5.12 -30.11 -1.67
CA HIS A 940 -3.67 -29.94 -1.66
C HIS A 940 -3.02 -30.58 -2.88
N VAL A 941 -2.21 -29.80 -3.58
CA VAL A 941 -1.38 -30.24 -4.72
C VAL A 941 0.07 -30.15 -4.31
N LEU A 942 0.87 -31.19 -4.55
CA LEU A 942 2.31 -31.17 -4.26
C LEU A 942 3.09 -30.73 -5.50
N ALA A 943 4.06 -29.83 -5.33
CA ALA A 943 5.08 -29.53 -6.34
C ALA A 943 6.47 -29.91 -5.81
N ILE A 944 7.17 -30.78 -6.53
CA ILE A 944 8.50 -31.29 -6.19
C ILE A 944 9.53 -30.68 -7.12
N ASP A 945 10.55 -30.06 -6.56
CA ASP A 945 11.75 -29.62 -7.27
C ASP A 945 12.70 -30.83 -7.44
N ALA A 946 12.78 -31.37 -8.66
CA ALA A 946 13.52 -32.59 -8.96
C ALA A 946 14.85 -32.32 -9.68
N ASP A 947 15.37 -31.09 -9.67
CA ASP A 947 16.66 -30.80 -10.30
C ASP A 947 17.84 -31.22 -9.43
N ARG A 948 18.75 -32.04 -10.00
CA ARG A 948 19.88 -32.64 -9.26
C ARG A 948 21.10 -31.74 -9.10
N HIS A 949 21.28 -30.76 -10.00
CA HIS A 949 22.49 -29.95 -10.05
C HIS A 949 22.28 -28.59 -9.40
N ALA A 950 23.23 -28.16 -8.57
CA ALA A 950 23.28 -26.81 -8.00
C ALA A 950 23.79 -25.81 -9.06
N GLY A 951 22.89 -24.99 -9.62
CA GLY A 951 23.19 -24.00 -10.64
C GLY A 951 22.38 -22.72 -10.44
N ARG A 952 22.78 -21.62 -11.12
CA ARG A 952 22.19 -20.26 -11.10
C ARG A 952 20.75 -20.18 -11.66
N GLN A 953 19.93 -21.20 -11.44
CA GLN A 953 18.57 -21.33 -11.98
C GLN A 953 17.53 -20.86 -10.94
N VAL A 954 16.42 -20.31 -11.43
CA VAL A 954 15.26 -19.95 -10.62
C VAL A 954 14.51 -21.24 -10.28
N ARG A 955 14.56 -21.67 -9.02
CA ARG A 955 13.95 -22.91 -8.51
C ARG A 955 12.58 -22.67 -7.90
N ILE A 956 11.85 -23.74 -7.60
CA ILE A 956 10.58 -23.68 -6.87
C ILE A 956 10.73 -22.86 -5.57
N GLY A 957 11.82 -23.05 -4.84
CA GLY A 957 12.11 -22.30 -3.61
C GLY A 957 12.25 -20.77 -3.78
N GLY A 958 12.51 -20.27 -4.99
CA GLY A 958 12.51 -18.85 -5.32
C GLY A 958 11.17 -18.31 -5.81
N ARG A 959 10.17 -19.18 -5.99
CA ARG A 959 8.82 -18.86 -6.50
C ARG A 959 7.71 -19.03 -5.46
N VAL A 960 8.05 -19.46 -4.25
CA VAL A 960 7.14 -19.62 -3.10
C VAL A 960 7.75 -18.96 -1.87
N PHE A 961 6.92 -18.48 -0.95
CA PHE A 961 7.39 -18.05 0.37
C PHE A 961 7.90 -19.28 1.15
N ARG A 962 9.17 -19.28 1.55
CA ARG A 962 9.76 -20.43 2.25
C ARG A 962 9.40 -20.40 3.73
N ASN A 963 8.71 -21.44 4.20
CA ASN A 963 8.40 -21.67 5.62
C ASN A 963 9.40 -22.61 6.31
N THR A 964 10.12 -23.40 5.53
CA THR A 964 11.10 -24.37 6.00
C THR A 964 12.35 -24.26 5.14
N LEU A 965 13.51 -24.64 5.67
CA LEU A 965 14.77 -24.76 4.93
C LEU A 965 15.10 -26.21 4.55
N GLU A 966 14.26 -27.17 4.94
CA GLU A 966 14.46 -28.58 4.62
C GLU A 966 14.41 -28.85 3.12
N SER A 967 15.10 -29.91 2.69
CA SER A 967 15.21 -30.33 1.28
C SER A 967 14.62 -31.71 1.03
N LEU A 968 14.48 -32.09 -0.25
CA LEU A 968 14.06 -33.44 -0.64
C LEU A 968 14.91 -34.54 0.01
N SER A 969 16.23 -34.31 0.14
CA SER A 969 17.12 -35.27 0.80
C SER A 969 16.88 -35.38 2.30
N ASP A 970 16.48 -34.27 2.94
CA ASP A 970 16.18 -34.25 4.38
C ASP A 970 14.87 -34.96 4.66
N LEU A 971 13.85 -34.74 3.80
CA LEU A 971 12.62 -35.51 3.84
C LEU A 971 12.91 -37.00 3.63
N ALA A 972 13.69 -37.37 2.60
CA ALA A 972 14.04 -38.76 2.30
C ALA A 972 14.68 -39.48 3.50
N ARG A 973 15.58 -38.81 4.22
CA ARG A 973 16.22 -39.34 5.44
C ARG A 973 15.23 -39.46 6.59
N SER A 974 14.23 -38.59 6.67
CA SER A 974 13.26 -38.55 7.77
C SER A 974 11.96 -39.31 7.49
N LEU A 975 11.80 -39.95 6.32
CA LEU A 975 10.55 -40.63 5.92
C LEU A 975 10.03 -41.66 6.93
N HIS A 976 10.92 -42.30 7.69
CA HIS A 976 10.54 -43.27 8.72
C HIS A 976 9.88 -42.64 9.95
N HIS A 977 9.96 -41.31 10.11
CA HIS A 977 9.28 -40.53 11.14
C HIS A 977 8.04 -39.81 10.61
N VAL A 978 7.72 -39.91 9.32
CA VAL A 978 6.54 -39.29 8.72
C VAL A 978 5.38 -40.28 8.79
N GLU A 979 4.56 -40.16 9.84
CA GLU A 979 3.37 -41.00 10.02
C GLU A 979 2.09 -40.24 9.62
N ARG A 980 2.04 -38.93 9.87
CA ARG A 980 0.90 -38.06 9.59
C ARG A 980 1.23 -36.97 8.59
N PHE A 981 0.21 -36.26 8.13
CA PHE A 981 0.40 -35.17 7.17
C PHE A 981 1.17 -34.00 7.79
N GLU A 982 0.95 -33.71 9.07
CA GLU A 982 1.63 -32.64 9.81
C GLU A 982 3.14 -32.86 9.87
N ASP A 983 3.58 -34.13 9.96
CA ASP A 983 5.01 -34.47 9.93
C ASP A 983 5.63 -34.14 8.56
N LEU A 984 4.85 -34.29 7.49
CA LEU A 984 5.25 -33.97 6.12
C LEU A 984 5.25 -32.45 5.87
N GLU A 985 4.33 -31.69 6.48
CA GLU A 985 4.27 -30.22 6.34
C GLU A 985 5.53 -29.50 6.80
N LEU A 986 6.27 -30.06 7.77
CA LEU A 986 7.56 -29.53 8.24
C LEU A 986 8.62 -29.41 7.11
N PHE A 987 8.44 -30.19 6.05
CA PHE A 987 9.33 -30.24 4.88
C PHE A 987 8.78 -29.46 3.68
N LEU A 988 7.55 -28.93 3.76
CA LEU A 988 6.84 -28.29 2.66
C LEU A 988 6.68 -26.78 2.91
N SER A 989 6.67 -26.01 1.83
CA SER A 989 6.34 -24.58 1.85
C SER A 989 4.95 -24.37 1.24
N PRO A 990 3.93 -24.00 2.04
CA PRO A 990 2.57 -23.78 1.55
C PRO A 990 2.44 -22.50 0.75
N HIS A 991 1.62 -22.54 -0.29
CA HIS A 991 1.17 -21.40 -1.08
C HIS A 991 -0.33 -21.15 -0.80
N ARG A 992 -0.77 -19.90 -0.91
CA ARG A 992 -2.13 -19.46 -0.54
C ARG A 992 -3.26 -20.20 -1.26
N SER A 993 -2.98 -20.73 -2.44
CA SER A 993 -3.95 -21.50 -3.24
C SER A 993 -4.16 -22.96 -2.77
N GLY A 994 -3.42 -23.43 -1.76
CA GLY A 994 -3.39 -24.84 -1.35
C GLY A 994 -2.28 -25.68 -2.01
N LEU A 995 -1.46 -25.09 -2.87
CA LEU A 995 -0.26 -25.73 -3.43
C LEU A 995 0.82 -25.87 -2.34
N MET A 996 1.42 -27.05 -2.22
CA MET A 996 2.50 -27.36 -1.27
C MET A 996 3.79 -27.60 -2.04
N ALA A 997 4.85 -26.86 -1.74
CA ALA A 997 6.11 -26.91 -2.48
C ALA A 997 7.22 -27.60 -1.68
N LEU A 998 7.84 -28.64 -2.25
CA LEU A 998 9.05 -29.28 -1.77
C LEU A 998 10.25 -28.75 -2.57
N ALA A 999 11.01 -27.82 -1.99
CA ALA A 999 12.16 -27.21 -2.64
C ALA A 999 13.44 -28.06 -2.50
N ASN A 1000 14.28 -28.06 -3.53
CA ASN A 1000 15.56 -28.76 -3.53
C ASN A 1000 16.71 -27.75 -3.74
N ASP A 1001 16.87 -26.83 -2.78
CA ASP A 1001 17.85 -25.75 -2.88
C ASP A 1001 19.12 -26.04 -2.07
N SER A 1002 20.26 -26.16 -2.77
CA SER A 1002 21.59 -26.42 -2.21
C SER A 1002 22.39 -25.14 -1.94
N VAL A 1003 21.84 -23.96 -2.27
CA VAL A 1003 22.59 -22.67 -2.30
C VAL A 1003 23.08 -22.20 -0.92
N ARG A 1004 22.58 -22.76 0.19
CA ARG A 1004 23.00 -22.38 1.56
C ARG A 1004 23.78 -23.43 2.35
N ARG A 1005 24.08 -24.62 1.80
CA ARG A 1005 24.85 -25.65 2.50
C ARG A 1005 26.27 -25.78 1.92
N PRO A 1006 27.31 -26.03 2.76
CA PRO A 1006 28.64 -26.36 2.26
C PRO A 1006 28.56 -27.60 1.36
N ALA A 1007 29.41 -27.67 0.34
CA ALA A 1007 29.41 -28.65 -0.77
C ALA A 1007 29.49 -30.14 -0.34
N SER A 1008 29.54 -30.44 0.96
CA SER A 1008 29.58 -31.76 1.58
C SER A 1008 28.20 -32.36 1.92
N ALA A 1009 27.09 -31.61 1.82
CA ALA A 1009 25.75 -32.18 1.96
C ALA A 1009 25.29 -32.74 0.60
N GLY A 1010 25.37 -34.07 0.43
CA GLY A 1010 25.18 -34.76 -0.85
C GLY A 1010 23.86 -34.45 -1.59
N GLN A 1011 23.92 -34.54 -2.92
CA GLN A 1011 22.76 -34.52 -3.82
C GLN A 1011 21.82 -35.69 -3.49
N TYR A 1012 20.51 -35.52 -3.71
CA TYR A 1012 19.55 -36.61 -3.54
C TYR A 1012 19.83 -37.72 -4.57
N THR A 1013 19.69 -38.97 -4.15
CA THR A 1013 19.90 -40.16 -4.98
C THR A 1013 18.62 -40.61 -5.69
N ASP A 1014 18.74 -41.48 -6.70
CA ASP A 1014 17.57 -42.16 -7.30
C ASP A 1014 16.70 -42.86 -6.26
N SER A 1015 17.31 -43.40 -5.20
CA SER A 1015 16.59 -44.04 -4.10
C SER A 1015 15.80 -43.03 -3.27
N ASP A 1016 16.39 -41.87 -2.97
CA ASP A 1016 15.74 -40.81 -2.19
C ASP A 1016 14.48 -40.31 -2.91
N PHE A 1017 14.58 -40.05 -4.20
CA PHE A 1017 13.42 -39.63 -5.01
C PHE A 1017 12.33 -40.70 -5.05
N ARG A 1018 12.68 -41.98 -5.23
CA ARG A 1018 11.70 -43.08 -5.24
C ARG A 1018 10.95 -43.16 -3.91
N SER A 1019 11.66 -43.06 -2.79
CA SER A 1019 11.07 -43.15 -1.46
C SER A 1019 10.15 -41.96 -1.16
N VAL A 1020 10.57 -40.73 -1.53
CA VAL A 1020 9.75 -39.53 -1.39
C VAL A 1020 8.50 -39.63 -2.28
N ALA A 1021 8.66 -39.93 -3.57
CA ALA A 1021 7.54 -40.04 -4.51
C ALA A 1021 6.53 -41.13 -4.14
N TYR A 1022 6.99 -42.25 -3.54
CA TYR A 1022 6.10 -43.30 -3.05
C TYR A 1022 5.36 -42.89 -1.77
N THR A 1023 6.03 -42.19 -0.85
CA THR A 1023 5.44 -41.81 0.44
C THR A 1023 4.42 -40.67 0.28
N THR A 1024 4.75 -39.66 -0.52
CA THR A 1024 3.87 -38.50 -0.74
C THR A 1024 2.59 -38.86 -1.49
N GLN A 1025 2.57 -39.96 -2.25
CA GLN A 1025 1.38 -40.46 -2.95
C GLN A 1025 0.21 -40.78 -2.00
N LYS A 1026 0.49 -41.07 -0.72
CA LYS A 1026 -0.54 -41.32 0.30
C LYS A 1026 -1.29 -40.05 0.71
N TYR A 1027 -0.66 -38.89 0.54
CA TYR A 1027 -1.15 -37.60 1.04
C TYR A 1027 -1.63 -36.66 -0.07
N PHE A 1028 -1.15 -36.85 -1.31
CA PHE A 1028 -1.49 -35.97 -2.44
C PHE A 1028 -2.04 -36.77 -3.63
N HIS A 1029 -3.24 -36.40 -4.09
CA HIS A 1029 -3.83 -36.94 -5.32
C HIS A 1029 -3.19 -36.37 -6.59
N LEU A 1030 -2.61 -35.17 -6.50
CA LEU A 1030 -1.90 -34.52 -7.60
C LEU A 1030 -0.49 -34.15 -7.16
N THR A 1031 0.50 -34.61 -7.93
CA THR A 1031 1.90 -34.25 -7.75
C THR A 1031 2.48 -33.72 -9.04
N LEU A 1032 3.00 -32.50 -9.00
CA LEU A 1032 3.76 -31.87 -10.06
C LEU A 1032 5.26 -32.06 -9.78
N ILE A 1033 6.01 -32.45 -10.79
CA ILE A 1033 7.46 -32.67 -10.68
C ILE A 1033 8.13 -31.71 -11.67
N ASP A 1034 8.87 -30.73 -11.17
CA ASP A 1034 9.66 -29.79 -11.96
C ASP A 1034 11.04 -30.38 -12.23
N THR A 1035 11.42 -30.50 -13.51
CA THR A 1035 12.76 -30.96 -13.88
C THR A 1035 13.29 -30.33 -15.16
N ASP A 1036 14.60 -30.11 -15.22
CA ASP A 1036 15.35 -29.62 -16.38
C ASP A 1036 15.62 -30.70 -17.44
N ASN A 1037 15.41 -31.98 -17.12
CA ASN A 1037 15.78 -33.08 -18.01
C ASN A 1037 14.93 -34.35 -17.81
N LEU A 1038 14.91 -35.20 -18.84
CA LEU A 1038 14.16 -36.47 -18.85
C LEU A 1038 14.95 -37.57 -18.13
N HIS A 1039 15.09 -37.45 -16.81
CA HIS A 1039 15.76 -38.47 -15.99
C HIS A 1039 14.96 -39.80 -15.95
N PRO A 1040 15.58 -40.97 -16.21
CA PRO A 1040 14.86 -42.24 -16.26
C PRO A 1040 14.07 -42.58 -14.99
N VAL A 1041 14.62 -42.28 -13.80
CA VAL A 1041 13.91 -42.53 -12.52
C VAL A 1041 12.70 -41.62 -12.34
N ILE A 1042 12.74 -40.37 -12.81
CA ILE A 1042 11.57 -39.49 -12.74
C ILE A 1042 10.49 -40.02 -13.69
N MET A 1043 10.86 -40.38 -14.92
CA MET A 1043 9.95 -40.90 -15.94
C MET A 1043 9.29 -42.23 -15.55
N GLN A 1044 9.93 -43.03 -14.70
CA GLN A 1044 9.30 -44.24 -14.11
C GLN A 1044 8.10 -43.91 -13.22
N HIS A 1045 8.07 -42.72 -12.63
CA HIS A 1045 7.04 -42.23 -11.73
C HIS A 1045 6.17 -41.12 -12.36
N THR A 1046 6.21 -40.96 -13.69
CA THR A 1046 5.42 -39.97 -14.43
C THR A 1046 4.21 -40.63 -15.08
N ASP A 1047 3.02 -40.06 -14.87
CA ASP A 1047 1.78 -40.46 -15.55
C ASP A 1047 1.49 -39.59 -16.78
N ARG A 1048 1.79 -38.29 -16.71
CA ARG A 1048 1.64 -37.32 -17.81
C ARG A 1048 2.83 -36.36 -17.86
N VAL A 1049 3.18 -35.88 -19.06
CA VAL A 1049 4.32 -34.96 -19.26
C VAL A 1049 3.83 -33.63 -19.80
N VAL A 1050 4.32 -32.53 -19.24
CA VAL A 1050 4.20 -31.19 -19.83
C VAL A 1050 5.56 -30.77 -20.36
N ILE A 1051 5.65 -30.51 -21.66
CA ILE A 1051 6.90 -30.05 -22.28
C ILE A 1051 6.80 -28.53 -22.38
N VAL A 1052 7.60 -27.82 -21.59
CA VAL A 1052 7.62 -26.36 -21.56
C VAL A 1052 8.71 -25.85 -22.49
N SER A 1053 8.32 -25.03 -23.46
CA SER A 1053 9.22 -24.48 -24.46
C SER A 1053 8.86 -23.03 -24.81
N ARG A 1054 9.76 -22.33 -25.51
CA ARG A 1054 9.50 -20.98 -26.00
C ARG A 1054 8.59 -21.03 -27.22
N ALA A 1055 7.75 -20.01 -27.38
CA ALA A 1055 6.93 -19.80 -28.57
C ALA A 1055 7.76 -19.26 -29.76
N ASP A 1056 8.80 -20.00 -30.18
CA ASP A 1056 9.62 -19.70 -31.36
C ASP A 1056 10.01 -20.99 -32.12
N PRO A 1057 10.49 -20.92 -33.39
CA PRO A 1057 10.83 -22.11 -34.17
C PRO A 1057 11.87 -23.03 -33.50
N ALA A 1058 12.82 -22.44 -32.77
CA ALA A 1058 13.82 -23.20 -32.01
C ALA A 1058 13.17 -23.96 -30.85
N GLY A 1059 12.18 -23.35 -30.19
CA GLY A 1059 11.39 -23.94 -29.12
C GLY A 1059 10.49 -25.08 -29.62
N LEU A 1060 9.90 -24.95 -30.81
CA LEU A 1060 9.14 -26.06 -31.44
C LEU A 1060 10.05 -27.26 -31.74
N THR A 1061 11.24 -27.00 -32.31
CA THR A 1061 12.23 -28.06 -32.59
C THR A 1061 12.66 -28.76 -31.29
N GLN A 1062 12.84 -27.99 -30.21
CA GLN A 1062 13.17 -28.52 -28.89
C GLN A 1062 12.05 -29.39 -28.31
N ALA A 1063 10.79 -28.96 -28.46
CA ALA A 1063 9.65 -29.77 -28.02
C ALA A 1063 9.57 -31.10 -28.79
N GLN A 1064 9.86 -31.09 -30.10
CA GLN A 1064 9.94 -32.32 -30.90
C GLN A 1064 11.07 -33.24 -30.43
N GLN A 1065 12.26 -32.70 -30.18
CA GLN A 1065 13.40 -33.48 -29.67
C GLN A 1065 13.12 -34.09 -28.29
N ALA A 1066 12.41 -33.38 -27.41
CA ALA A 1066 11.99 -33.91 -26.12
C ALA A 1066 11.01 -35.08 -26.27
N MET A 1067 10.07 -35.01 -27.21
CA MET A 1067 9.19 -36.13 -27.53
C MET A 1067 9.95 -37.33 -28.13
N ASP A 1068 10.91 -37.10 -29.02
CA ASP A 1068 11.73 -38.17 -29.60
C ASP A 1068 12.61 -38.85 -28.53
N ARG A 1069 13.06 -38.10 -27.53
CA ARG A 1069 13.75 -38.65 -26.36
C ARG A 1069 12.84 -39.51 -25.48
N LEU A 1070 11.57 -39.14 -25.29
CA LEU A 1070 10.60 -40.01 -24.59
C LEU A 1070 10.40 -41.35 -25.31
N VAL A 1071 10.41 -41.36 -26.64
CA VAL A 1071 10.39 -42.61 -27.44
C VAL A 1071 11.67 -43.41 -27.21
N THR A 1072 12.82 -42.74 -27.19
CA THR A 1072 14.14 -43.37 -26.96
C THR A 1072 14.26 -43.98 -25.55
N LEU A 1073 13.55 -43.42 -24.57
CA LEU A 1073 13.46 -43.95 -23.19
C LEU A 1073 12.45 -45.10 -23.03
N ASP A 1074 11.95 -45.67 -24.14
CA ASP A 1074 10.93 -46.73 -24.18
C ASP A 1074 9.62 -46.34 -23.45
N ARG A 1075 9.25 -45.05 -23.56
CA ARG A 1075 7.99 -44.50 -23.02
C ARG A 1075 7.13 -43.84 -24.10
N PRO A 1076 6.82 -44.51 -25.22
CA PRO A 1076 6.05 -43.91 -26.32
C PRO A 1076 4.63 -43.52 -25.90
N GLY A 1077 4.04 -44.19 -24.91
CA GLY A 1077 2.72 -43.87 -24.36
C GLY A 1077 2.65 -42.47 -23.72
N LEU A 1078 3.75 -41.95 -23.18
CA LEU A 1078 3.80 -40.61 -22.57
C LEU A 1078 3.76 -39.50 -23.62
N VAL A 1079 4.24 -39.77 -24.85
CA VAL A 1079 4.23 -38.77 -25.94
C VAL A 1079 2.80 -38.39 -26.29
N GLY A 1080 1.93 -39.38 -26.49
CA GLY A 1080 0.53 -39.13 -26.84
C GLY A 1080 -0.31 -38.54 -25.71
N GLU A 1081 0.15 -38.62 -24.46
CA GLU A 1081 -0.48 -38.00 -23.28
C GLU A 1081 0.19 -36.67 -22.89
N SER A 1082 1.23 -36.25 -23.61
CA SER A 1082 1.97 -35.03 -23.30
C SER A 1082 1.21 -33.78 -23.74
N VAL A 1083 1.36 -32.68 -23.00
CA VAL A 1083 0.87 -31.36 -23.42
C VAL A 1083 2.08 -30.45 -23.63
N VAL A 1084 2.14 -29.78 -24.77
CA VAL A 1084 3.22 -28.82 -25.04
C VAL A 1084 2.76 -27.43 -24.62
N VAL A 1085 3.54 -26.77 -23.75
CA VAL A 1085 3.31 -25.38 -23.35
C VAL A 1085 4.29 -24.48 -24.07
N LEU A 1086 3.76 -23.52 -24.83
CA LEU A 1086 4.53 -22.52 -25.55
C LEU A 1086 4.45 -21.18 -24.80
N ASN A 1087 5.52 -20.85 -24.07
CA ASN A 1087 5.64 -19.60 -23.31
C ASN A 1087 6.17 -18.46 -24.19
N HIS A 1088 5.49 -17.31 -24.15
CA HIS A 1088 5.96 -16.08 -24.75
C HIS A 1088 6.88 -15.31 -23.79
N SER A 1089 8.20 -15.50 -23.90
CA SER A 1089 9.19 -14.86 -23.02
C SER A 1089 9.82 -13.57 -23.56
N ARG A 1090 9.58 -13.21 -24.83
CA ARG A 1090 10.04 -11.97 -25.50
C ARG A 1090 8.88 -11.34 -26.30
N PRO A 1091 8.88 -10.01 -26.53
CA PRO A 1091 7.96 -9.42 -27.51
C PRO A 1091 8.12 -10.16 -28.84
N ALA A 1092 7.01 -10.48 -29.50
CA ALA A 1092 6.98 -11.27 -30.71
C ALA A 1092 7.94 -10.67 -31.75
N ALA A 1093 9.07 -11.33 -31.98
CA ALA A 1093 10.05 -10.92 -32.97
C ALA A 1093 9.55 -11.25 -34.38
N GLY A 1094 8.38 -10.74 -34.78
CA GLY A 1094 7.89 -10.79 -36.16
C GLY A 1094 7.81 -12.19 -36.81
N TRP A 1095 7.90 -13.28 -36.05
CA TRP A 1095 7.82 -14.65 -36.57
C TRP A 1095 6.40 -15.18 -36.39
N SER A 1096 5.73 -15.49 -37.49
CA SER A 1096 4.57 -16.36 -37.46
C SER A 1096 5.04 -17.80 -37.31
N LEU A 1097 4.57 -18.52 -36.28
CA LEU A 1097 4.77 -19.96 -36.21
C LEU A 1097 4.01 -20.60 -37.38
N ASP A 1098 4.71 -21.37 -38.21
CA ASP A 1098 4.09 -22.06 -39.34
C ASP A 1098 3.02 -23.04 -38.86
N SER A 1099 1.79 -22.84 -39.33
CA SER A 1099 0.63 -23.68 -39.03
C SER A 1099 0.90 -25.16 -39.32
N SER A 1100 1.70 -25.48 -40.35
CA SER A 1100 2.04 -26.86 -40.69
C SER A 1100 2.88 -27.55 -39.60
N THR A 1101 3.78 -26.79 -38.96
CA THR A 1101 4.65 -27.30 -37.88
C THR A 1101 3.86 -27.49 -36.58
N LEU A 1102 2.91 -26.58 -36.28
CA LEU A 1102 2.01 -26.71 -35.13
C LEU A 1102 1.03 -27.87 -35.29
N LEU A 1103 0.50 -28.10 -36.49
CA LEU A 1103 -0.35 -29.26 -36.80
C LEU A 1103 0.41 -30.58 -36.67
N SER A 1104 1.65 -30.64 -37.19
CA SER A 1104 2.53 -31.81 -37.03
C SER A 1104 2.82 -32.10 -35.55
N LEU A 1105 3.14 -31.08 -34.77
CA LEU A 1105 3.35 -31.22 -33.32
C LEU A 1105 2.06 -31.65 -32.59
N GLY A 1106 0.94 -31.03 -32.94
CA GLY A 1106 -0.38 -31.29 -32.33
C GLY A 1106 -0.88 -32.71 -32.59
N SER A 1107 -0.52 -33.31 -33.73
CA SER A 1107 -0.89 -34.70 -34.06
C SER A 1107 -0.20 -35.76 -33.18
N ARG A 1108 0.93 -35.40 -32.55
CA ARG A 1108 1.75 -36.32 -31.73
C ARG A 1108 1.46 -36.22 -30.23
N CYS A 1109 0.88 -35.11 -29.78
CA CYS A 1109 0.65 -34.80 -28.38
C CYS A 1109 -0.84 -34.62 -28.09
N ARG A 1110 -1.20 -34.53 -26.82
CA ARG A 1110 -2.58 -34.37 -26.37
C ARG A 1110 -3.14 -32.97 -26.64
N GLY A 1111 -2.26 -31.98 -26.73
CA GLY A 1111 -2.63 -30.62 -27.04
C GLY A 1111 -1.46 -29.67 -26.90
N ILE A 1112 -1.63 -28.48 -27.46
CA ILE A 1112 -0.68 -27.38 -27.36
C ILE A 1112 -1.40 -26.22 -26.66
N VAL A 1113 -0.78 -25.70 -25.61
CA VAL A 1113 -1.26 -24.52 -24.90
C VAL A 1113 -0.25 -23.41 -25.05
N THR A 1114 -0.69 -22.31 -25.64
CA THR A 1114 0.09 -21.10 -25.72
C THR A 1114 -0.23 -20.24 -24.52
N VAL A 1115 0.79 -19.93 -23.72
CA VAL A 1115 0.68 -19.01 -22.59
C VAL A 1115 1.14 -17.63 -23.07
N PRO A 1116 0.26 -16.61 -23.03
CA PRO A 1116 0.63 -15.26 -23.41
C PRO A 1116 1.66 -14.70 -22.43
N ARG A 1117 2.40 -13.67 -22.86
CA ARG A 1117 3.30 -12.97 -21.95
C ARG A 1117 2.47 -12.32 -20.85
N ASP A 1118 2.88 -12.58 -19.61
CA ASP A 1118 2.28 -11.99 -18.43
C ASP A 1118 3.36 -11.26 -17.63
N GLY A 1119 3.08 -10.02 -17.23
CA GLY A 1119 4.04 -9.16 -16.52
C GLY A 1119 4.50 -9.77 -15.20
N HIS A 1120 3.58 -10.40 -14.46
CA HIS A 1120 3.88 -11.06 -13.19
C HIS A 1120 4.80 -12.27 -13.38
N LEU A 1121 4.50 -13.10 -14.38
CA LEU A 1121 5.31 -14.30 -14.65
C LEU A 1121 6.73 -13.99 -15.13
N ALA A 1122 6.93 -12.83 -15.78
CA ALA A 1122 8.21 -12.38 -16.30
C ALA A 1122 9.20 -11.90 -15.22
N MET A 1123 8.72 -11.49 -14.03
CA MET A 1123 9.54 -10.81 -13.01
C MET A 1123 10.48 -11.73 -12.21
N GLY A 1124 10.35 -13.05 -12.29
CA GLY A 1124 11.24 -13.94 -11.51
C GLY A 1124 10.84 -14.13 -10.03
N SER A 1125 9.81 -13.42 -9.54
CA SER A 1125 9.35 -13.37 -8.15
C SER A 1125 8.37 -14.50 -7.78
N THR A 1126 7.88 -14.49 -6.53
CA THR A 1126 6.85 -15.42 -6.04
C THR A 1126 5.60 -15.41 -6.92
N VAL A 1127 5.09 -16.59 -7.24
CA VAL A 1127 3.89 -16.77 -8.06
C VAL A 1127 2.63 -16.50 -7.23
N GLU A 1128 1.63 -15.83 -7.80
CA GLU A 1128 0.35 -15.46 -7.16
C GLU A 1128 -0.76 -15.45 -8.22
N LEU A 1129 -1.87 -16.15 -7.99
CA LEU A 1129 -2.96 -16.31 -8.97
C LEU A 1129 -3.72 -15.01 -9.25
N SER A 1130 -3.88 -14.17 -8.21
CA SER A 1130 -4.65 -12.92 -8.28
C SER A 1130 -3.99 -11.84 -9.13
N TRP A 1131 -2.73 -12.03 -9.53
CA TRP A 1131 -1.94 -11.07 -10.31
C TRP A 1131 -1.79 -11.47 -11.78
N LEU A 1132 -2.40 -12.58 -12.20
CA LEU A 1132 -2.42 -12.99 -13.61
C LEU A 1132 -3.39 -12.14 -14.44
N THR A 1133 -3.01 -11.88 -15.69
CA THR A 1133 -3.92 -11.42 -16.72
C THR A 1133 -5.01 -12.46 -17.00
N PRO A 1134 -6.24 -12.05 -17.38
CA PRO A 1134 -7.32 -12.98 -17.70
C PRO A 1134 -6.94 -14.03 -18.76
N ASP A 1135 -6.15 -13.63 -19.76
CA ASP A 1135 -5.71 -14.54 -20.84
C ASP A 1135 -4.67 -15.55 -20.36
N ALA A 1136 -3.71 -15.14 -19.52
CA ALA A 1136 -2.76 -16.08 -18.91
C ALA A 1136 -3.48 -17.06 -17.98
N TYR A 1137 -4.41 -16.57 -17.14
CA TYR A 1137 -5.23 -17.43 -16.29
C TYR A 1137 -6.08 -18.41 -17.11
N LYS A 1138 -6.70 -17.96 -18.20
CA LYS A 1138 -7.46 -18.79 -19.14
C LYS A 1138 -6.57 -19.86 -19.80
N ALA A 1139 -5.33 -19.52 -20.15
CA ALA A 1139 -4.37 -20.48 -20.69
C ALA A 1139 -4.00 -21.57 -19.67
N TYR A 1140 -3.77 -21.21 -18.40
CA TYR A 1140 -3.50 -22.20 -17.34
C TYR A 1140 -4.73 -23.04 -16.97
N LEU A 1141 -5.93 -22.47 -17.01
CA LEU A 1141 -7.18 -23.24 -16.89
C LEU A 1141 -7.33 -24.26 -18.03
N ARG A 1142 -7.04 -23.86 -19.27
CA ARG A 1142 -7.05 -24.77 -20.42
C ARG A 1142 -5.98 -25.86 -20.29
N LEU A 1143 -4.79 -25.51 -19.81
CA LEU A 1143 -3.73 -26.48 -19.53
C LEU A 1143 -4.17 -27.51 -18.50
N ALA A 1144 -4.74 -27.06 -17.39
CA ALA A 1144 -5.26 -27.93 -16.35
C ALA A 1144 -6.39 -28.84 -16.86
N SER A 1145 -7.33 -28.31 -17.66
CA SER A 1145 -8.43 -29.12 -18.21
C SER A 1145 -7.95 -30.15 -19.23
N LEU A 1146 -7.00 -29.79 -20.10
CA LEU A 1146 -6.35 -30.74 -21.00
C LEU A 1146 -5.62 -31.82 -20.22
N LEU A 1147 -4.96 -31.47 -19.13
CA LEU A 1147 -4.20 -32.40 -18.30
C LEU A 1147 -5.05 -33.29 -17.41
N LEU A 1148 -6.32 -33.00 -17.16
CA LEU A 1148 -7.19 -33.84 -16.32
C LEU A 1148 -8.33 -34.51 -17.09
N GLY A 1149 -8.82 -33.91 -18.18
CA GLY A 1149 -10.02 -34.38 -18.90
C GLY A 1149 -9.88 -35.72 -19.65
N PRO A 1150 -10.92 -36.12 -20.40
CA PRO A 1150 -10.83 -37.25 -21.30
C PRO A 1150 -10.03 -36.89 -22.57
N ARG A 1151 -9.43 -37.90 -23.22
CA ARG A 1151 -8.72 -37.71 -24.49
C ARG A 1151 -9.75 -37.37 -25.58
N SER A 1152 -9.60 -36.22 -26.23
CA SER A 1152 -10.41 -35.84 -27.39
C SER A 1152 -10.24 -36.91 -28.47
N ARG A 1153 -11.29 -37.66 -28.81
CA ARG A 1153 -11.26 -38.54 -29.99
C ARG A 1153 -11.11 -37.64 -31.22
N SER A 1154 -10.02 -37.77 -31.97
CA SER A 1154 -9.84 -37.02 -33.21
C SER A 1154 -10.93 -37.40 -34.21
N SER A 1155 -11.73 -36.42 -34.64
CA SER A 1155 -12.49 -36.46 -35.89
C SER A 1155 -11.64 -35.88 -37.01
#